data_AF-A0A067P6P0-F1
#
_entry.id   AF-A0A067P6P0-F1
#
_cell.length_a   1.000
_cell.length_b   1.000
_cell.length_c   1.000
_cell.angle_alpha   90.00
_cell.angle_beta   90.00
_cell.angle_gamma   90.00
#
_symmetry.space_group_name_H-M   'P 1'
#
loop_
_entity.id
_entity.type
_entity.pdbx_description
1 polymer ?
#
loop_
_entity_poly.entity_id
_entity_poly.type
_entity_poly.pdbx_seq_one_letter_code
_entity_poly.pdbx_strand_id
1 'polypeptide(L)'
;MSGFGDAPQIPSSFQIYNSYVEDPKYQRKFTIVWASLAGLVLLLSLPAFYRAIKRGKTFEALLGVREDWKGIYLSVGTPEKDEGLDVVDIGRPETMKRTRGRQLASSLFVRIRGAMLWTIPYLELDVGQILIVVGYLTTVLVCIIRNAPLMSNPNRAGFMALAQLSPVFLLSTKSLHTLPLFSSLPSLSYEKINFLHRWAGRILFLSAAIHGSLWINNHLTFGLPILGQQKEGSGVAAFSVLCLIVLSSMRVVRRWAYQGFFYLHVAGFVAFFITICYHTPFASPWIFPPLAFYGLDLVLRMGRYRVKDALLIHVGSGMTLIDIPDCTSGWSAGQHLRLRIFLPNQHFIESHPLTVMNAPPSTSCLTPPPNSCHPTVDIGYAGLEIGKGMLLGARALGDWTEAVESHMRSELGNGGFVDEKDSDSTPMQTLDGVPIQVMIDGPYGGSSIDLGEYENVLLVAGGSGATYTIGLLDDLVGRVVRLGRRGGERTRLVEFVWCIRSFANIEWFAPILQTISRRACTVPASSFELRISIYVTCLCNPDAVPDIPNSKVLLDERPSVRQLVKGLVHSAPSPSVDVVEIGGVEAEVEKGMKVEVRSADAPREPDGEEVGRVAVCASGPTTLVREARNAVARLGMSGVYVGLQTEVFSM
;
A
#
# COMPACT_ATOMS: atom_id res chain seq x y z
N MET A 1 19.86 60.15 34.05
CA MET A 1 18.38 60.16 34.26
C MET A 1 17.86 58.78 33.91
N SER A 2 17.74 57.90 34.90
CA SER A 2 17.24 56.53 34.74
C SER A 2 16.30 56.24 35.90
N GLY A 3 15.03 55.91 35.63
CA GLY A 3 14.10 55.48 36.67
C GLY A 3 12.66 55.91 36.47
N PHE A 4 12.06 55.63 35.32
CA PHE A 4 10.62 55.37 35.31
C PHE A 4 10.48 53.86 35.56
N GLY A 5 10.00 53.51 36.76
CA GLY A 5 9.78 52.13 37.18
C GLY A 5 8.76 51.44 36.27
N ASP A 6 8.93 50.13 36.11
CA ASP A 6 8.01 49.29 35.35
C ASP A 6 6.57 49.51 35.81
N ALA A 7 5.63 49.55 34.86
CA ALA A 7 4.22 49.73 35.16
C ALA A 7 3.72 48.67 36.16
N PRO A 8 2.85 49.03 37.12
CA PRO A 8 2.36 48.09 38.13
C PRO A 8 1.67 46.89 37.46
N GLN A 9 2.21 45.69 37.72
CA GLN A 9 1.64 44.45 37.24
C GLN A 9 0.43 44.08 38.10
N ILE A 10 -0.74 43.90 37.49
CA ILE A 10 -1.95 43.44 38.17
C ILE A 10 -1.66 42.07 38.80
N PRO A 11 -1.93 41.86 40.11
CA PRO A 11 -1.71 40.57 40.77
C PRO A 11 -2.42 39.45 40.02
N SER A 12 -1.81 38.27 39.93
CA SER A 12 -2.30 37.13 39.13
C SER A 12 -3.74 36.71 39.45
N SER A 13 -4.23 37.00 40.65
CA SER A 13 -5.61 36.75 41.08
C SER A 13 -6.66 37.66 40.43
N PHE A 14 -6.26 38.83 39.91
CA PHE A 14 -7.15 39.82 39.30
C PHE A 14 -7.01 39.91 37.77
N GLN A 15 -6.16 39.07 37.16
CA GLN A 15 -5.99 39.07 35.70
C GLN A 15 -7.19 38.38 35.03
N ILE A 16 -7.91 39.13 34.19
CA ILE A 16 -9.03 38.61 33.39
C ILE A 16 -8.49 37.71 32.27
N TYR A 17 -9.09 36.54 32.10
CA TYR A 17 -8.71 35.59 31.05
C TYR A 17 -8.92 36.20 29.66
N ASN A 18 -7.83 36.47 28.95
CA ASN A 18 -7.88 36.93 27.56
C ASN A 18 -7.63 35.76 26.60
N SER A 19 -8.71 35.24 26.02
CA SER A 19 -8.63 34.14 25.04
C SER A 19 -7.72 34.45 23.86
N TYR A 20 -7.68 35.70 23.38
CA TYR A 20 -6.89 36.05 22.19
C TYR A 20 -5.38 36.06 22.46
N VAL A 21 -4.96 36.02 23.72
CA VAL A 21 -3.55 35.93 24.14
C VAL A 21 -3.21 34.52 24.63
N GLU A 22 -4.07 33.93 25.46
CA GLU A 22 -3.82 32.62 26.06
C GLU A 22 -4.16 31.43 25.14
N ASP A 23 -5.17 31.56 24.28
CA ASP A 23 -5.61 30.48 23.37
C ASP A 23 -4.57 30.14 22.31
N PRO A 24 -4.00 31.13 21.60
CA PRO A 24 -2.95 30.89 20.60
C PRO A 24 -1.71 30.19 21.16
N LYS A 25 -1.38 30.38 22.44
CA LYS A 25 -0.24 29.68 23.07
C LYS A 25 -0.43 28.16 23.01
N TYR A 26 -1.65 27.66 23.15
CA TYR A 26 -1.89 26.22 23.10
C TYR A 26 -1.99 25.70 21.66
N GLN A 27 -2.39 26.52 20.70
CA GLN A 27 -2.24 26.15 19.28
C GLN A 27 -0.77 25.92 18.94
N ARG A 28 0.10 26.82 19.43
CA ARG A 28 1.56 26.68 19.29
C ARG A 28 2.06 25.45 20.02
N LYS A 29 1.65 25.18 21.27
CA LYS A 29 2.03 23.96 22.00
C LYS A 29 1.63 22.69 21.25
N PHE A 30 0.38 22.58 20.82
CA PHE A 30 -0.09 21.45 20.00
C PHE A 30 0.76 21.31 18.72
N THR A 31 1.07 22.44 18.07
CA THR A 31 1.87 22.45 16.84
C THR A 31 3.30 21.99 17.08
N ILE A 32 3.93 22.45 18.16
CA ILE A 32 5.25 22.01 18.57
C ILE A 32 5.24 20.50 18.85
N VAL A 33 4.20 19.96 19.50
CA VAL A 33 4.11 18.52 19.80
C VAL A 33 4.08 17.69 18.51
N TRP A 34 3.15 17.96 17.59
CA TRP A 34 3.07 17.14 16.37
C TRP A 34 4.26 17.39 15.43
N ALA A 35 4.77 18.62 15.33
CA ALA A 35 5.93 18.94 14.51
C ALA A 35 7.20 18.29 15.06
N SER A 36 7.37 18.22 16.38
CA SER A 36 8.47 17.51 17.03
C SER A 36 8.39 16.01 16.79
N LEU A 37 7.18 15.42 16.82
CA LEU A 37 6.98 14.02 16.49
C LEU A 37 7.31 13.74 15.02
N ALA A 38 6.88 14.60 14.09
CA ALA A 38 7.23 14.51 12.68
C ALA A 38 8.76 14.64 12.49
N GLY A 39 9.40 15.59 13.16
CA GLY A 39 10.86 15.76 13.16
C GLY A 39 11.60 14.54 13.72
N LEU A 40 11.09 13.91 14.78
CA LEU A 40 11.65 12.68 15.32
C LEU A 40 11.55 11.53 14.32
N VAL A 41 10.38 11.35 13.66
CA VAL A 41 10.21 10.34 12.60
C VAL A 41 11.21 10.57 11.47
N LEU A 42 11.42 11.84 11.08
CA LEU A 42 12.42 12.21 10.09
C LEU A 42 13.84 11.84 10.53
N LEU A 43 14.23 12.16 11.77
CA LEU A 43 15.54 11.80 12.31
C LEU A 43 15.75 10.28 12.33
N LEU A 44 14.73 9.53 12.74
CA LEU A 44 14.77 8.06 12.75
C LEU A 44 14.83 7.45 11.35
N SER A 45 14.39 8.17 10.31
CA SER A 45 14.48 7.74 8.91
C SER A 45 15.88 7.92 8.30
N LEU A 46 16.73 8.78 8.86
CA LEU A 46 18.04 9.14 8.29
C LEU A 46 18.96 7.93 8.00
N PRO A 47 19.07 6.89 8.85
CA PRO A 47 19.91 5.74 8.55
C PRO A 47 19.39 4.90 7.37
N ALA A 48 18.06 4.79 7.22
CA ALA A 48 17.46 4.12 6.08
C ALA A 48 17.68 4.95 4.80
N PHE A 49 17.51 6.26 4.90
CA PHE A 49 17.80 7.19 3.82
C PHE A 49 19.27 7.12 3.37
N TYR A 50 20.22 7.14 4.29
CA TYR A 50 21.65 7.01 3.98
C TYR A 50 21.97 5.68 3.26
N ARG A 51 21.37 4.57 3.68
CA ARG A 51 21.50 3.28 2.99
C ARG A 51 20.88 3.32 1.59
N ALA A 52 19.75 3.98 1.42
CA ALA A 52 19.11 4.15 0.13
C ALA A 52 19.96 5.01 -0.83
N ILE A 53 20.64 6.05 -0.33
CA ILE A 53 21.62 6.84 -1.11
C ILE A 53 22.75 5.94 -1.59
N LYS A 54 23.36 5.17 -0.68
CA LYS A 54 24.45 4.25 -1.04
C LYS A 54 24.08 3.23 -2.11
N ARG A 55 22.80 2.82 -2.17
CA ARG A 55 22.28 1.86 -3.14
C ARG A 55 21.81 2.51 -4.45
N GLY A 56 21.92 3.84 -4.61
CA GLY A 56 21.47 4.56 -5.81
C GLY A 56 19.95 4.73 -5.95
N LYS A 57 19.14 4.16 -5.04
CA LYS A 57 17.68 4.05 -5.16
C LYS A 57 16.88 5.28 -4.70
N THR A 58 17.54 6.37 -4.28
CA THR A 58 16.87 7.48 -3.57
C THR A 58 16.04 8.39 -4.46
N PHE A 59 16.55 8.71 -5.65
CA PHE A 59 15.90 9.67 -6.55
C PHE A 59 15.06 9.02 -7.64
N GLU A 60 15.11 7.69 -7.76
CA GLU A 60 14.33 6.94 -8.75
C GLU A 60 12.82 7.15 -8.57
N ALA A 61 12.34 7.24 -7.33
CA ALA A 61 10.94 7.46 -7.02
C ALA A 61 10.47 8.93 -7.19
N LEU A 62 11.39 9.90 -7.28
CA LEU A 62 11.05 11.33 -7.30
C LEU A 62 10.48 11.76 -8.66
N LEU A 63 11.06 11.23 -9.75
CA LEU A 63 10.67 11.57 -11.12
C LEU A 63 9.60 10.62 -11.70
N GLY A 64 9.17 9.63 -10.93
CA GLY A 64 8.14 8.68 -11.36
C GLY A 64 8.63 7.67 -12.39
N VAL A 65 7.68 7.12 -13.14
CA VAL A 65 7.96 6.15 -14.23
C VAL A 65 8.81 6.81 -15.32
N ARG A 66 9.81 6.07 -15.79
CA ARG A 66 10.83 6.49 -16.74
C ARG A 66 10.86 5.58 -17.96
N GLU A 67 11.31 6.17 -19.05
CA GLU A 67 11.52 5.50 -20.33
C GLU A 67 13.00 5.46 -20.62
N ASP A 68 13.42 4.41 -21.32
CA ASP A 68 14.73 4.38 -21.93
C ASP A 68 14.58 4.85 -23.38
N TRP A 69 14.85 6.14 -23.62
CA TRP A 69 14.77 6.73 -24.98
C TRP A 69 15.88 6.26 -25.91
N LYS A 70 16.84 5.52 -25.38
CA LYS A 70 17.79 4.77 -26.18
C LYS A 70 17.28 3.35 -26.18
N GLY A 71 16.94 2.78 -27.34
CA GLY A 71 16.77 1.33 -27.51
C GLY A 71 18.09 0.57 -27.30
N ILE A 72 18.81 0.88 -26.24
CA ILE A 72 20.21 0.54 -25.99
C ILE A 72 20.30 0.18 -24.51
N TYR A 73 20.09 -1.10 -24.25
CA TYR A 73 21.09 -1.89 -23.54
C TYR A 73 22.08 -1.07 -22.69
N LEU A 74 21.91 -1.05 -21.37
CA LEU A 74 23.08 -0.94 -20.53
C LEU A 74 23.84 -2.27 -20.66
N SER A 75 24.89 -2.27 -21.48
CA SER A 75 25.93 -3.29 -21.39
C SER A 75 26.47 -3.25 -19.95
N VAL A 76 26.22 -4.31 -19.20
CA VAL A 76 27.09 -4.65 -18.07
C VAL A 76 28.49 -4.73 -18.65
N GLY A 77 29.42 -3.98 -18.05
CA GLY A 77 30.79 -3.85 -18.51
C GLY A 77 31.39 -5.18 -18.94
N THR A 78 32.11 -5.12 -20.05
CA THR A 78 33.09 -6.12 -20.46
C THR A 78 33.91 -6.59 -19.25
N PRO A 79 34.18 -7.90 -19.12
CA PRO A 79 35.17 -8.37 -18.16
C PRO A 79 36.52 -7.85 -18.64
N GLU A 80 37.03 -6.80 -18.02
CA GLU A 80 38.47 -6.59 -18.03
C GLU A 80 39.09 -7.82 -17.38
N LYS A 81 39.93 -8.50 -18.17
CA LYS A 81 40.88 -9.48 -17.68
C LYS A 81 41.82 -8.75 -16.73
N ASP A 82 41.50 -8.75 -15.45
CA ASP A 82 42.50 -8.57 -14.42
C ASP A 82 42.89 -9.95 -13.89
N GLU A 83 44.14 -10.27 -14.15
CA GLU A 83 44.86 -11.41 -13.62
C GLU A 83 44.85 -11.34 -12.09
N GLY A 84 44.59 -12.48 -11.45
CA GLY A 84 44.98 -12.75 -10.07
C GLY A 84 44.47 -11.78 -9.01
N LEU A 85 43.19 -11.87 -8.65
CA LEU A 85 42.77 -11.48 -7.32
C LEU A 85 42.16 -12.70 -6.63
N ASP A 86 42.87 -13.17 -5.60
CA ASP A 86 42.45 -14.26 -4.73
C ASP A 86 40.99 -14.08 -4.35
N VAL A 87 40.24 -15.17 -4.47
CA VAL A 87 38.93 -15.32 -3.84
C VAL A 87 39.16 -15.13 -2.35
N VAL A 88 39.03 -13.89 -1.87
CA VAL A 88 38.87 -13.61 -0.45
C VAL A 88 37.54 -14.24 -0.10
N ASP A 89 37.62 -15.44 0.47
CA ASP A 89 36.57 -16.08 1.22
C ASP A 89 36.04 -15.03 2.20
N ILE A 90 34.93 -14.37 1.84
CA ILE A 90 34.25 -13.44 2.73
C ILE A 90 33.69 -14.35 3.80
N GLY A 91 34.50 -14.53 4.84
CA GLY A 91 34.19 -15.32 6.01
C GLY A 91 32.76 -15.05 6.40
N ARG A 92 32.01 -16.14 6.53
CA ARG A 92 30.75 -16.23 7.27
C ARG A 92 30.82 -15.20 8.40
N PRO A 93 29.95 -14.16 8.45
CA PRO A 93 30.07 -13.14 9.48
C PRO A 93 30.11 -13.87 10.81
N GLU A 94 31.23 -13.72 11.54
CA GLU A 94 31.35 -14.29 12.87
C GLU A 94 30.09 -13.92 13.62
N THR A 95 29.36 -14.94 14.08
CA THR A 95 28.15 -14.78 14.86
C THR A 95 28.57 -14.11 16.16
N MET A 96 28.57 -12.78 16.16
CA MET A 96 28.87 -11.98 17.33
C MET A 96 27.94 -12.47 18.42
N LYS A 97 28.49 -13.15 19.44
CA LYS A 97 27.74 -13.72 20.56
C LYS A 97 26.87 -12.62 21.14
N ARG A 98 25.58 -12.63 20.82
CA ARG A 98 24.63 -11.60 21.24
C ARG A 98 24.56 -11.68 22.76
N THR A 99 24.91 -10.60 23.44
CA THR A 99 24.82 -10.52 24.91
C THR A 99 23.38 -10.79 25.35
N ARG A 100 23.21 -11.57 26.42
CA ARG A 100 21.92 -12.06 26.96
C ARG A 100 20.86 -10.95 27.11
N GLY A 101 21.28 -9.73 27.44
CA GLY A 101 20.40 -8.55 27.51
C GLY A 101 19.85 -8.07 26.16
N ARG A 102 20.63 -8.14 25.07
CA ARG A 102 20.16 -7.80 23.71
C ARG A 102 19.20 -8.84 23.15
N GLN A 103 19.36 -10.11 23.54
CA GLN A 103 18.44 -11.20 23.15
C GLN A 103 17.06 -11.02 23.80
N LEU A 104 17.02 -10.76 25.11
CA LEU A 104 15.77 -10.48 25.83
C LEU A 104 15.03 -9.25 25.27
N ALA A 105 15.76 -8.16 25.00
CA ALA A 105 15.18 -6.97 24.38
C ALA A 105 14.60 -7.25 22.99
N SER A 106 15.27 -8.07 22.17
CA SER A 106 14.77 -8.46 20.85
C SER A 106 13.51 -9.33 20.91
N SER A 107 13.45 -10.29 21.84
CA SER A 107 12.27 -11.13 22.06
C SER A 107 11.07 -10.32 22.53
N LEU A 108 11.28 -9.40 23.47
CA LEU A 108 10.24 -8.47 23.93
C LEU A 108 9.75 -7.57 22.78
N PHE A 109 10.66 -7.05 21.96
CA PHE A 109 10.32 -6.23 20.80
C PHE A 109 9.46 -6.99 19.78
N VAL A 110 9.78 -8.26 19.49
CA VAL A 110 8.97 -9.12 18.59
C VAL A 110 7.56 -9.33 19.16
N ARG A 111 7.44 -9.59 20.47
CA ARG A 111 6.15 -9.76 21.14
C ARG A 111 5.29 -8.49 21.11
N ILE A 112 5.90 -7.34 21.42
CA ILE A 112 5.22 -6.03 21.36
C ILE A 112 4.78 -5.75 19.93
N ARG A 113 5.67 -5.91 18.94
CA ARG A 113 5.33 -5.73 17.52
C ARG A 113 4.19 -6.65 17.10
N GLY A 114 4.20 -7.92 17.52
CA GLY A 114 3.13 -8.87 17.27
C GLY A 114 1.79 -8.38 17.83
N ALA A 115 1.76 -7.91 19.07
CA ALA A 115 0.56 -7.33 19.67
C ALA A 115 0.06 -6.07 18.93
N MET A 116 0.96 -5.21 18.47
CA MET A 116 0.61 -3.99 17.73
C MET A 116 -0.05 -4.27 16.37
N LEU A 117 0.24 -5.40 15.74
CA LEU A 117 -0.36 -5.82 14.47
C LEU A 117 -1.78 -6.39 14.60
N TRP A 118 -2.24 -6.65 15.83
CA TRP A 118 -3.55 -7.23 16.06
C TRP A 118 -4.65 -6.28 15.59
N THR A 119 -5.55 -6.77 14.73
CA THR A 119 -6.63 -5.95 14.14
C THR A 119 -7.98 -6.37 14.71
N ILE A 120 -8.73 -5.39 15.25
CA ILE A 120 -10.06 -5.62 15.82
C ILE A 120 -11.11 -5.64 14.69
N PRO A 121 -12.08 -6.58 14.70
CA PRO A 121 -13.20 -6.55 13.76
C PRO A 121 -13.95 -5.21 13.78
N TYR A 122 -14.45 -4.79 12.62
CA TYR A 122 -15.23 -3.55 12.39
C TYR A 122 -14.50 -2.21 12.54
N LEU A 123 -13.51 -2.09 13.42
CA LEU A 123 -12.73 -0.85 13.56
C LEU A 123 -11.74 -0.65 12.40
N GLU A 124 -11.29 -1.74 11.77
CA GLU A 124 -10.27 -1.74 10.69
C GLU A 124 -8.94 -1.07 11.06
N LEU A 125 -8.72 -0.84 12.36
CA LEU A 125 -7.49 -0.34 12.92
C LEU A 125 -6.78 -1.45 13.68
N ASP A 126 -5.46 -1.47 13.56
CA ASP A 126 -4.63 -2.29 14.43
C ASP A 126 -4.42 -1.61 15.80
N VAL A 127 -3.97 -2.37 16.79
CA VAL A 127 -3.73 -1.87 18.15
C VAL A 127 -2.74 -0.70 18.16
N GLY A 128 -1.69 -0.75 17.32
CA GLY A 128 -0.72 0.35 17.18
C GLY A 128 -1.38 1.64 16.67
N GLN A 129 -2.20 1.55 15.63
CA GLN A 129 -2.97 2.66 15.06
C GLN A 129 -3.96 3.23 16.08
N ILE A 130 -4.63 2.38 16.86
CA ILE A 130 -5.53 2.83 17.94
C ILE A 130 -4.76 3.65 18.97
N LEU A 131 -3.60 3.17 19.44
CA LEU A 131 -2.78 3.90 20.40
C LEU A 131 -2.34 5.27 19.87
N ILE A 132 -1.95 5.35 18.59
CA ILE A 132 -1.58 6.63 17.96
C ILE A 132 -2.78 7.59 17.93
N VAL A 133 -3.95 7.11 17.50
CA VAL A 133 -5.18 7.92 17.43
C VAL A 133 -5.61 8.40 18.82
N VAL A 134 -5.58 7.51 19.82
CA VAL A 134 -5.93 7.85 21.21
C VAL A 134 -4.95 8.86 21.79
N GLY A 135 -3.64 8.69 21.57
CA GLY A 135 -2.61 9.64 22.00
C GLY A 135 -2.78 11.01 21.35
N TYR A 136 -3.10 11.05 20.06
CA TYR A 136 -3.38 12.28 19.33
C TYR A 136 -4.65 12.98 19.86
N LEU A 137 -5.76 12.25 20.01
CA LEU A 137 -7.00 12.76 20.59
C LEU A 137 -6.78 13.29 22.01
N THR A 138 -6.07 12.55 22.85
CA THR A 138 -5.76 12.94 24.23
C THR A 138 -4.97 14.25 24.26
N THR A 139 -3.97 14.38 23.38
CA THR A 139 -3.19 15.63 23.26
C THR A 139 -4.07 16.82 22.91
N VAL A 140 -4.99 16.66 21.97
CA VAL A 140 -5.94 17.72 21.57
C VAL A 140 -6.89 18.06 22.72
N LEU A 141 -7.50 17.06 23.37
CA LEU A 141 -8.42 17.28 24.49
C LEU A 141 -7.74 17.96 25.69
N VAL A 142 -6.50 17.56 26.01
CA VAL A 142 -5.70 18.23 27.04
C VAL A 142 -5.45 19.69 26.67
N CYS A 143 -5.15 19.99 25.40
CA CYS A 143 -4.97 21.36 24.94
C CYS A 143 -6.27 22.18 24.96
N ILE A 144 -7.44 21.54 24.82
CA ILE A 144 -8.76 22.19 24.93
C ILE A 144 -9.10 22.50 26.39
N ILE A 145 -8.88 21.56 27.31
CA ILE A 145 -9.48 21.61 28.66
C ILE A 145 -8.54 22.26 29.68
N ARG A 146 -7.23 22.10 29.53
CA ARG A 146 -6.27 22.46 30.60
C ARG A 146 -6.22 23.97 30.84
N ASN A 147 -6.68 24.38 32.03
CA ASN A 147 -6.71 25.77 32.49
C ASN A 147 -7.53 26.72 31.58
N ALA A 148 -8.56 26.20 30.92
CA ALA A 148 -9.44 26.98 30.06
C ALA A 148 -10.84 27.09 30.69
N PRO A 149 -11.38 28.31 30.89
CA PRO A 149 -12.73 28.50 31.41
C PRO A 149 -13.76 28.31 30.28
N LEU A 150 -13.92 27.07 29.79
CA LEU A 150 -14.65 26.74 28.57
C LEU A 150 -16.12 27.18 28.57
N MET A 151 -16.77 27.17 29.75
CA MET A 151 -18.15 27.60 29.90
C MET A 151 -18.31 29.11 29.70
N SER A 152 -17.38 29.94 30.18
CA SER A 152 -17.48 31.39 29.96
C SER A 152 -16.83 31.83 28.65
N ASN A 153 -15.81 31.10 28.18
CA ASN A 153 -15.09 31.41 26.95
C ASN A 153 -14.82 30.14 26.11
N PRO A 154 -15.58 29.91 25.03
CA PRO A 154 -15.49 28.70 24.21
C PRO A 154 -14.41 28.76 23.13
N ASN A 155 -13.64 29.84 23.03
CA ASN A 155 -12.73 30.09 21.90
C ASN A 155 -11.59 29.06 21.83
N ARG A 156 -11.14 28.52 22.96
CA ARG A 156 -10.04 27.55 23.03
C ARG A 156 -10.24 26.36 22.08
N ALA A 157 -11.45 25.82 22.03
CA ALA A 157 -11.78 24.71 21.14
C ALA A 157 -11.75 25.12 19.65
N GLY A 158 -12.16 26.34 19.32
CA GLY A 158 -12.08 26.89 17.96
C GLY A 158 -10.65 27.13 17.50
N PHE A 159 -9.80 27.67 18.38
CA PHE A 159 -8.36 27.78 18.14
C PHE A 159 -7.72 26.39 17.93
N MET A 160 -8.10 25.39 18.73
CA MET A 160 -7.62 24.02 18.49
C MET A 160 -8.07 23.48 17.14
N ALA A 161 -9.32 23.71 16.73
CA ALA A 161 -9.81 23.32 15.41
C ALA A 161 -8.97 23.93 14.26
N LEU A 162 -8.61 25.21 14.35
CA LEU A 162 -7.70 25.86 13.38
C LEU A 162 -6.32 25.20 13.36
N ALA A 163 -5.77 24.83 14.51
CA ALA A 163 -4.47 24.19 14.60
C ALA A 163 -4.43 22.79 13.96
N GLN A 164 -5.58 22.11 13.87
CA GLN A 164 -5.71 20.82 13.20
C GLN A 164 -5.62 20.92 11.66
N LEU A 165 -5.79 22.10 11.05
CA LEU A 165 -5.78 22.23 9.60
C LEU A 165 -4.44 21.76 8.98
N SER A 166 -3.32 22.13 9.60
CA SER A 166 -1.98 21.74 9.15
C SER A 166 -1.79 20.21 9.12
N PRO A 167 -1.99 19.44 10.21
CA PRO A 167 -1.84 17.99 10.16
C PRO A 167 -2.86 17.31 9.25
N VAL A 168 -4.11 17.81 9.15
CA VAL A 168 -5.12 17.25 8.24
C VAL A 168 -4.64 17.26 6.79
N PHE A 169 -4.05 18.37 6.33
CA PHE A 169 -3.53 18.47 4.96
C PHE A 169 -2.20 17.75 4.77
N LEU A 170 -1.28 17.85 5.74
CA LEU A 170 0.00 17.12 5.69
C LEU A 170 -0.24 15.62 5.46
N LEU A 171 -1.15 15.04 6.24
CA LEU A 171 -1.49 13.62 6.22
C LEU A 171 -2.34 13.18 5.01
N SER A 172 -2.82 14.13 4.20
CA SER A 172 -3.59 13.85 2.97
C SER A 172 -2.74 13.85 1.70
N THR A 173 -1.54 14.43 1.75
CA THR A 173 -0.63 14.51 0.59
C THR A 173 -0.20 13.11 0.14
N LYS A 174 0.02 12.94 -1.18
CA LYS A 174 0.43 11.64 -1.75
C LYS A 174 1.92 11.61 -2.10
N SER A 175 2.43 12.74 -2.57
CA SER A 175 3.79 12.90 -3.13
C SER A 175 4.81 13.32 -2.08
N LEU A 176 4.37 13.93 -0.99
CA LEU A 176 5.32 14.33 0.07
C LEU A 176 5.99 13.09 0.67
N HIS A 177 5.27 11.97 0.74
CA HIS A 177 5.77 10.68 1.22
C HIS A 177 6.66 9.96 0.22
N THR A 178 6.67 10.37 -1.06
CA THR A 178 7.61 9.85 -2.06
C THR A 178 8.93 10.60 -2.07
N LEU A 179 9.06 11.68 -1.30
CA LEU A 179 10.34 12.35 -1.14
C LEU A 179 11.38 11.37 -0.56
N PRO A 180 12.64 11.41 -1.01
CA PRO A 180 13.68 10.43 -0.67
C PRO A 180 13.84 10.16 0.84
N LEU A 181 13.64 11.21 1.65
CA LEU A 181 13.72 11.13 3.11
C LEU A 181 12.62 10.22 3.69
N PHE A 182 11.38 10.32 3.18
CA PHE A 182 10.24 9.53 3.64
C PHE A 182 10.13 8.18 2.92
N SER A 183 10.50 8.10 1.63
CA SER A 183 10.42 6.87 0.83
C SER A 183 11.39 5.79 1.31
N SER A 184 12.46 6.19 1.99
CA SER A 184 13.39 5.27 2.65
C SER A 184 12.75 4.46 3.80
N LEU A 185 11.58 4.89 4.30
CA LEU A 185 10.72 4.14 5.21
C LEU A 185 9.42 3.76 4.47
N PRO A 186 9.34 2.57 3.87
CA PRO A 186 8.14 2.19 3.12
C PRO A 186 6.89 1.99 4.01
N SER A 187 7.05 2.04 5.33
CA SER A 187 5.95 2.11 6.31
C SER A 187 5.23 3.47 6.29
N LEU A 188 5.82 4.52 5.73
CA LEU A 188 5.25 5.87 5.63
C LEU A 188 4.55 6.15 4.29
N SER A 189 4.23 5.11 3.50
CA SER A 189 3.38 5.27 2.32
C SER A 189 2.05 5.95 2.67
N TYR A 190 1.56 6.82 1.80
CA TYR A 190 0.36 7.62 2.01
C TYR A 190 -0.86 6.75 2.41
N GLU A 191 -0.95 5.53 1.89
CA GLU A 191 -2.06 4.60 2.17
C GLU A 191 -2.03 4.07 3.59
N LYS A 192 -0.83 3.82 4.12
CA LYS A 192 -0.62 3.30 5.46
C LYS A 192 -0.87 4.36 6.52
N ILE A 193 -0.75 5.65 6.18
CA ILE A 193 -0.94 6.77 7.11
C ILE A 193 -2.26 7.53 6.93
N ASN A 194 -2.99 7.31 5.82
CA ASN A 194 -4.25 8.01 5.52
C ASN A 194 -5.29 7.86 6.64
N PHE A 195 -5.23 6.77 7.44
CA PHE A 195 -6.09 6.66 8.62
C PHE A 195 -5.93 7.86 9.59
N LEU A 196 -4.73 8.43 9.70
CA LEU A 196 -4.48 9.62 10.51
C LEU A 196 -5.16 10.86 9.92
N HIS A 197 -5.16 11.06 8.60
CA HIS A 197 -5.93 12.14 7.97
C HIS A 197 -7.42 12.03 8.33
N ARG A 198 -7.99 10.82 8.21
CA ARG A 198 -9.41 10.57 8.56
C ARG A 198 -9.71 10.86 10.03
N TRP A 199 -8.81 10.50 10.95
CA TRP A 199 -9.00 10.76 12.37
C TRP A 199 -8.72 12.22 12.76
N ALA A 200 -7.71 12.86 12.17
CA ALA A 200 -7.45 14.29 12.35
C ALA A 200 -8.65 15.12 11.88
N GLY A 201 -9.28 14.77 10.75
CA GLY A 201 -10.51 15.43 10.28
C GLY A 201 -11.69 15.27 11.25
N ARG A 202 -11.87 14.09 11.85
CA ARG A 202 -12.90 13.86 12.89
C ARG A 202 -12.62 14.66 14.16
N ILE A 203 -11.36 14.81 14.54
CA ILE A 203 -10.94 15.54 15.74
C ILE A 203 -11.05 17.05 15.51
N LEU A 204 -10.78 17.52 14.29
CA LEU A 204 -11.09 18.89 13.85
C LEU A 204 -12.60 19.16 13.98
N PHE A 205 -13.43 18.26 13.46
CA PHE A 205 -14.89 18.35 13.59
C PHE A 205 -15.34 18.36 15.06
N LEU A 206 -14.80 17.47 15.89
CA LEU A 206 -15.09 17.43 17.33
C LEU A 206 -14.71 18.76 18.01
N SER A 207 -13.54 19.31 17.70
CA SER A 207 -13.08 20.59 18.25
C SER A 207 -14.01 21.74 17.82
N ALA A 208 -14.43 21.77 16.56
CA ALA A 208 -15.37 22.75 16.04
C ALA A 208 -16.78 22.59 16.66
N ALA A 209 -17.24 21.35 16.89
CA ALA A 209 -18.52 21.07 17.53
C ALA A 209 -18.53 21.45 19.02
N ILE A 210 -17.42 21.22 19.75
CA ILE A 210 -17.25 21.71 21.13
C ILE A 210 -17.29 23.24 21.15
N HIS A 211 -16.56 23.89 20.25
CA HIS A 211 -16.57 25.36 20.13
C HIS A 211 -17.97 25.90 19.85
N GLY A 212 -18.64 25.39 18.81
CA GLY A 212 -19.97 25.84 18.40
C GLY A 212 -21.03 25.58 19.47
N SER A 213 -21.04 24.40 20.09
CA SER A 213 -22.04 24.06 21.11
C SER A 213 -21.90 24.91 22.39
N LEU A 214 -20.68 25.11 22.88
CA LEU A 214 -20.43 26.00 24.03
C LEU A 214 -20.75 27.46 23.69
N TRP A 215 -20.44 27.90 22.47
CA TRP A 215 -20.76 29.25 22.02
C TRP A 215 -22.28 29.49 21.91
N ILE A 216 -23.04 28.53 21.37
CA ILE A 216 -24.51 28.57 21.34
C ILE A 216 -25.05 28.62 22.77
N ASN A 217 -24.54 27.77 23.67
CA ASN A 217 -24.95 27.77 25.07
C ASN A 217 -24.74 29.14 25.74
N ASN A 218 -23.63 29.82 25.44
CA ASN A 218 -23.38 31.17 25.97
C ASN A 218 -24.40 32.18 25.42
N HIS A 219 -24.73 32.12 24.13
CA HIS A 219 -25.73 33.02 23.55
C HIS A 219 -27.10 32.81 24.17
N LEU A 220 -27.50 31.56 24.38
CA LEU A 220 -28.74 31.22 25.07
C LEU A 220 -28.75 31.69 26.53
N THR A 221 -27.64 31.53 27.25
CA THR A 221 -27.53 31.92 28.66
C THR A 221 -27.58 33.44 28.84
N PHE A 222 -26.97 34.21 27.94
CA PHE A 222 -26.92 35.67 28.00
C PHE A 222 -28.02 36.37 27.17
N GLY A 223 -28.93 35.62 26.54
CA GLY A 223 -30.02 36.18 25.73
C GLY A 223 -29.55 36.90 24.47
N LEU A 224 -28.42 36.48 23.88
CA LEU A 224 -27.83 37.07 22.69
C LEU A 224 -28.35 36.37 21.42
N PRO A 225 -28.54 37.10 20.29
CA PRO A 225 -28.95 36.49 19.04
C PRO A 225 -27.84 35.58 18.47
N ILE A 226 -28.23 34.39 17.98
CA ILE A 226 -27.30 33.42 17.38
C ILE A 226 -26.92 33.83 15.94
N LEU A 227 -27.86 34.44 15.23
CA LEU A 227 -27.69 34.94 13.87
C LEU A 227 -27.88 36.45 13.90
N GLY A 228 -26.86 37.18 13.43
CA GLY A 228 -26.92 38.63 13.35
C GLY A 228 -25.60 39.24 12.92
N GLN A 229 -24.57 39.15 13.78
CA GLN A 229 -23.28 39.75 13.43
C GLN A 229 -22.58 38.94 12.34
N GLN A 230 -21.81 39.63 11.48
CA GLN A 230 -21.04 39.00 10.39
C GLN A 230 -20.17 37.85 10.92
N LYS A 231 -19.54 38.02 12.08
CA LYS A 231 -18.71 37.00 12.74
C LYS A 231 -19.50 35.73 13.05
N GLU A 232 -20.71 35.87 13.55
CA GLU A 232 -21.55 34.76 14.02
C GLU A 232 -22.15 34.02 12.83
N GLY A 233 -22.71 34.76 11.88
CA GLY A 233 -23.26 34.20 10.64
C GLY A 233 -22.22 33.45 9.82
N SER A 234 -21.01 34.00 9.68
CA SER A 234 -19.90 33.30 9.01
C SER A 234 -19.39 32.09 9.80
N GLY A 235 -19.48 32.11 11.13
CA GLY A 235 -19.16 30.95 11.99
C GLY A 235 -20.14 29.79 11.80
N VAL A 236 -21.45 30.09 11.78
CA VAL A 236 -22.49 29.11 11.46
C VAL A 236 -22.30 28.57 10.05
N ALA A 237 -22.06 29.44 9.06
CA ALA A 237 -21.78 29.02 7.69
C ALA A 237 -20.55 28.10 7.59
N ALA A 238 -19.44 28.44 8.26
CA ALA A 238 -18.24 27.61 8.29
C ALA A 238 -18.51 26.23 8.91
N PHE A 239 -19.26 26.18 10.02
CA PHE A 239 -19.63 24.92 10.65
C PHE A 239 -20.57 24.08 9.77
N SER A 240 -21.54 24.70 9.08
CA SER A 240 -22.42 24.02 8.12
C SER A 240 -21.65 23.40 6.96
N VAL A 241 -20.69 24.13 6.38
CA VAL A 241 -19.82 23.59 5.33
C VAL A 241 -18.98 22.42 5.86
N LEU A 242 -18.42 22.56 7.07
CA LEU A 242 -17.66 21.48 7.69
C LEU A 242 -18.53 20.22 7.94
N CYS A 243 -19.78 20.39 8.38
CA CYS A 243 -20.75 19.29 8.51
C CYS A 243 -20.97 18.58 7.16
N LEU A 244 -21.17 19.34 6.07
CA LEU A 244 -21.35 18.76 4.74
C LEU A 244 -20.13 17.94 4.29
N ILE A 245 -18.92 18.46 4.54
CA ILE A 245 -17.68 17.74 4.25
C ILE A 245 -17.62 16.44 5.06
N VAL A 246 -17.93 16.46 6.35
CA VAL A 246 -17.84 15.28 7.22
C VAL A 246 -18.89 14.23 6.87
N LEU A 247 -20.14 14.63 6.66
CA LEU A 247 -21.25 13.73 6.32
C LEU A 247 -21.03 13.05 4.97
N SER A 248 -20.65 13.80 3.94
CA SER A 248 -20.29 13.23 2.63
C SER A 248 -19.05 12.33 2.70
N SER A 249 -18.16 12.57 3.65
CA SER A 249 -16.97 11.74 3.92
C SER A 249 -17.27 10.50 4.78
N MET A 250 -18.53 10.18 5.08
CA MET A 250 -18.84 8.92 5.77
C MET A 250 -18.59 7.71 4.87
N ARG A 251 -18.16 6.59 5.47
CA ARG A 251 -17.82 5.37 4.70
C ARG A 251 -18.98 4.87 3.85
N VAL A 252 -20.21 4.98 4.37
CA VAL A 252 -21.44 4.57 3.67
C VAL A 252 -21.62 5.43 2.41
N VAL A 253 -21.58 6.76 2.56
CA VAL A 253 -21.74 7.70 1.44
C VAL A 253 -20.65 7.53 0.39
N ARG A 254 -19.38 7.42 0.79
CA ARG A 254 -18.27 7.23 -0.17
C ARG A 254 -18.35 5.94 -0.98
N ARG A 255 -18.97 4.89 -0.44
CA ARG A 255 -19.18 3.63 -1.16
C ARG A 255 -20.29 3.73 -2.20
N TRP A 256 -21.30 4.57 -1.95
CA TRP A 256 -22.45 4.73 -2.82
C TRP A 256 -22.21 5.81 -3.89
N ALA A 257 -21.53 6.89 -3.54
CA ALA A 257 -21.32 8.05 -4.41
C ALA A 257 -19.91 8.63 -4.22
N TYR A 258 -18.88 7.89 -4.66
CA TYR A 258 -17.48 8.32 -4.52
C TYR A 258 -17.20 9.65 -5.25
N GLN A 259 -17.70 9.81 -6.47
CA GLN A 259 -17.51 11.03 -7.26
C GLN A 259 -18.13 12.26 -6.58
N GLY A 260 -19.38 12.12 -6.11
CA GLY A 260 -20.06 13.17 -5.35
C GLY A 260 -19.31 13.54 -4.07
N PHE A 261 -18.83 12.55 -3.33
CA PHE A 261 -17.94 12.77 -2.19
C PHE A 261 -16.68 13.56 -2.59
N PHE A 262 -15.98 13.15 -3.65
CA PHE A 262 -14.73 13.78 -4.06
C PHE A 262 -14.92 15.26 -4.41
N TYR A 263 -15.90 15.58 -5.25
CA TYR A 263 -16.19 16.96 -5.64
C TYR A 263 -16.64 17.81 -4.45
N LEU A 264 -17.54 17.30 -3.61
CA LEU A 264 -18.02 18.03 -2.44
C LEU A 264 -16.89 18.25 -1.42
N HIS A 265 -16.01 17.27 -1.22
CA HIS A 265 -14.88 17.40 -0.31
C HIS A 265 -13.89 18.47 -0.79
N VAL A 266 -13.57 18.48 -2.11
CA VAL A 266 -12.65 19.45 -2.71
C VAL A 266 -13.25 20.86 -2.72
N ALA A 267 -14.46 21.04 -3.26
CA ALA A 267 -15.11 22.35 -3.26
C ALA A 267 -15.43 22.84 -1.83
N GLY A 268 -15.80 21.91 -0.95
CA GLY A 268 -16.13 22.17 0.45
C GLY A 268 -14.95 22.72 1.23
N PHE A 269 -13.73 22.18 1.07
CA PHE A 269 -12.59 22.74 1.82
C PHE A 269 -12.27 24.18 1.38
N VAL A 270 -12.45 24.51 0.09
CA VAL A 270 -12.25 25.88 -0.43
C VAL A 270 -13.28 26.81 0.21
N ALA A 271 -14.56 26.42 0.18
CA ALA A 271 -15.64 27.16 0.83
C ALA A 271 -15.42 27.30 2.35
N PHE A 272 -14.91 26.26 3.01
CA PHE A 272 -14.58 26.29 4.43
C PHE A 272 -13.45 27.28 4.74
N PHE A 273 -12.40 27.35 3.90
CA PHE A 273 -11.30 28.30 4.07
C PHE A 273 -11.75 29.75 3.91
N ILE A 274 -12.64 30.00 2.95
CA ILE A 274 -13.20 31.34 2.74
C ILE A 274 -14.06 31.74 3.94
N THR A 275 -15.00 30.88 4.35
CA THR A 275 -15.92 31.17 5.45
C THR A 275 -15.21 31.31 6.80
N ILE A 276 -14.18 30.52 7.09
CA ILE A 276 -13.43 30.63 8.35
C ILE A 276 -12.57 31.91 8.41
N CYS A 277 -12.07 32.41 7.29
CA CYS A 277 -11.39 33.72 7.21
C CYS A 277 -12.33 34.87 7.58
N TYR A 278 -13.58 34.83 7.13
CA TYR A 278 -14.59 35.82 7.52
C TYR A 278 -15.04 35.68 8.97
N HIS A 279 -15.00 34.46 9.51
CA HIS A 279 -15.33 34.21 10.92
C HIS A 279 -14.27 34.75 11.88
N THR A 280 -12.99 34.65 11.55
CA THR A 280 -11.93 35.10 12.46
C THR A 280 -10.63 35.48 11.77
N PRO A 281 -10.03 36.65 12.06
CA PRO A 281 -8.74 37.05 11.51
C PRO A 281 -7.60 36.13 11.99
N PHE A 282 -7.80 35.42 13.11
CA PHE A 282 -6.85 34.45 13.64
C PHE A 282 -6.74 33.17 12.79
N ALA A 283 -7.63 32.97 11.81
CA ALA A 283 -7.56 31.82 10.89
C ALA A 283 -6.45 31.95 9.84
N SER A 284 -6.15 33.18 9.37
CA SER A 284 -5.26 33.41 8.23
C SER A 284 -3.89 32.73 8.36
N PRO A 285 -3.15 32.84 9.49
CA PRO A 285 -1.87 32.17 9.66
C PRO A 285 -1.93 30.64 9.55
N TRP A 286 -3.09 30.05 9.85
CA TRP A 286 -3.30 28.59 9.85
C TRP A 286 -3.77 28.03 8.50
N ILE A 287 -4.01 28.91 7.52
CA ILE A 287 -4.37 28.51 6.15
C ILE A 287 -3.13 28.32 5.27
N PHE A 288 -2.06 29.09 5.53
CA PHE A 288 -0.85 29.00 4.71
C PHE A 288 -0.15 27.62 4.76
N PRO A 289 0.02 26.94 5.92
CA PRO A 289 0.65 25.63 5.93
C PRO A 289 -0.13 24.55 5.15
N PRO A 290 -1.47 24.42 5.30
CA PRO A 290 -2.29 23.58 4.41
C PRO A 290 -2.07 23.85 2.92
N LEU A 291 -2.10 25.12 2.51
CA LEU A 291 -1.88 25.52 1.11
C LEU A 291 -0.46 25.17 0.64
N ALA A 292 0.55 25.35 1.49
CA ALA A 292 1.93 24.98 1.17
C ALA A 292 2.09 23.46 1.00
N PHE A 293 1.52 22.65 1.90
CA PHE A 293 1.56 21.19 1.77
C PHE A 293 0.85 20.71 0.51
N TYR A 294 -0.35 21.22 0.25
CA TYR A 294 -1.12 20.85 -0.94
C TYR A 294 -0.46 21.34 -2.24
N GLY A 295 0.01 22.59 -2.26
CA GLY A 295 0.71 23.17 -3.41
C GLY A 295 1.99 22.42 -3.76
N LEU A 296 2.82 22.11 -2.75
CA LEU A 296 4.02 21.29 -2.93
C LEU A 296 3.67 19.90 -3.47
N ASP A 297 2.64 19.27 -2.91
CA ASP A 297 2.17 17.97 -3.39
C ASP A 297 1.70 18.03 -4.85
N LEU A 298 0.99 19.08 -5.28
CA LEU A 298 0.63 19.28 -6.69
C LEU A 298 1.86 19.44 -7.59
N VAL A 299 2.83 20.27 -7.20
CA VAL A 299 4.08 20.48 -7.96
C VAL A 299 4.83 19.17 -8.14
N LEU A 300 4.94 18.36 -7.08
CA LEU A 300 5.58 17.05 -7.15
C LEU A 300 4.80 16.04 -8.02
N ARG A 301 3.47 16.13 -8.10
CA ARG A 301 2.68 15.30 -9.03
C ARG A 301 2.85 15.75 -10.48
N MET A 302 2.87 17.06 -10.74
CA MET A 302 3.08 17.61 -12.08
C MET A 302 4.37 17.06 -12.71
N GLY A 303 5.46 16.94 -11.95
CA GLY A 303 6.71 16.35 -12.42
C GLY A 303 6.66 14.83 -12.71
N ARG A 304 5.66 14.11 -12.18
CA ARG A 304 5.52 12.65 -12.28
C ARG A 304 4.46 12.18 -13.26
N TYR A 305 3.54 13.05 -13.69
CA TYR A 305 2.55 12.69 -14.71
C TYR A 305 3.23 12.32 -16.03
N ARG A 306 2.81 11.20 -16.61
CA ARG A 306 3.26 10.74 -17.94
C ARG A 306 2.04 10.40 -18.77
N VAL A 307 1.98 10.90 -20.00
CA VAL A 307 1.01 10.43 -21.00
C VAL A 307 1.71 9.40 -21.87
N LYS A 308 1.06 8.25 -22.05
CA LYS A 308 1.61 7.09 -22.76
C LYS A 308 0.55 6.45 -23.64
N ASP A 309 1.02 5.80 -24.69
CA ASP A 309 0.20 4.90 -25.47
C ASP A 309 0.16 3.54 -24.76
N ALA A 310 -1.00 2.91 -24.75
CA ALA A 310 -1.26 1.63 -24.10
C ALA A 310 -2.11 0.74 -25.00
N LEU A 311 -2.01 -0.57 -24.77
CA LEU A 311 -2.83 -1.57 -25.44
C LEU A 311 -3.79 -2.21 -24.44
N LEU A 312 -5.10 -2.15 -24.72
CA LEU A 312 -6.12 -2.84 -23.96
C LEU A 312 -6.35 -4.24 -24.52
N ILE A 313 -6.30 -5.25 -23.65
CA ILE A 313 -6.34 -6.66 -24.06
C ILE A 313 -7.38 -7.38 -23.20
N HIS A 314 -8.33 -8.04 -23.84
CA HIS A 314 -9.35 -8.81 -23.14
C HIS A 314 -8.80 -10.15 -22.66
N VAL A 315 -9.05 -10.51 -21.40
CA VAL A 315 -8.62 -11.81 -20.86
C VAL A 315 -9.73 -12.47 -20.06
N GLY A 316 -10.21 -13.60 -20.57
CA GLY A 316 -11.21 -14.44 -19.90
C GLY A 316 -12.46 -13.67 -19.48
N SER A 317 -13.07 -14.09 -18.37
CA SER A 317 -14.29 -13.45 -17.87
C SER A 317 -13.99 -12.20 -17.02
N GLY A 318 -14.24 -11.01 -17.58
CA GLY A 318 -14.30 -9.76 -16.80
C GLY A 318 -12.93 -9.18 -16.38
N MET A 319 -11.84 -9.47 -17.09
CA MET A 319 -10.53 -8.83 -16.89
C MET A 319 -10.06 -8.15 -18.18
N THR A 320 -9.53 -6.94 -18.03
CA THR A 320 -8.83 -6.19 -19.07
C THR A 320 -7.39 -5.99 -18.63
N LEU A 321 -6.45 -6.48 -19.42
CA LEU A 321 -5.03 -6.15 -19.26
C LEU A 321 -4.74 -4.85 -20.00
N ILE A 322 -3.86 -4.04 -19.42
CA ILE A 322 -3.42 -2.77 -19.97
C ILE A 322 -1.90 -2.84 -20.04
N ASP A 323 -1.37 -3.01 -21.26
CA ASP A 323 0.06 -3.07 -21.53
C ASP A 323 0.58 -1.69 -21.95
N ILE A 324 1.64 -1.22 -21.31
CA ILE A 324 2.28 0.07 -21.59
C ILE A 324 3.74 -0.23 -21.95
N PRO A 325 4.07 -0.43 -23.23
CA PRO A 325 5.35 -1.00 -23.66
C PRO A 325 6.54 -0.07 -23.39
N ASP A 326 6.36 1.24 -23.45
CA ASP A 326 7.46 2.21 -23.38
C ASP A 326 7.99 2.46 -21.96
N CYS A 327 7.27 1.98 -20.94
CA CYS A 327 7.66 2.14 -19.54
C CYS A 327 8.67 1.06 -19.13
N THR A 328 9.96 1.40 -19.07
CA THR A 328 11.05 0.45 -18.81
C THR A 328 11.66 0.54 -17.41
N SER A 329 11.44 1.64 -16.67
CA SER A 329 11.98 1.82 -15.32
C SER A 329 11.17 2.78 -14.46
N GLY A 330 11.58 2.96 -13.20
CA GLY A 330 10.98 3.94 -12.29
C GLY A 330 9.82 3.41 -11.44
N TRP A 331 9.67 2.08 -11.32
CA TRP A 331 8.82 1.44 -10.31
C TRP A 331 9.54 0.28 -9.62
N SER A 332 8.93 -0.28 -8.59
CA SER A 332 9.34 -1.52 -7.92
C SER A 332 8.16 -2.46 -7.82
N ALA A 333 8.42 -3.76 -7.75
CA ALA A 333 7.37 -4.76 -7.62
C ALA A 333 6.47 -4.52 -6.40
N GLY A 334 5.17 -4.69 -6.60
CA GLY A 334 4.13 -4.42 -5.61
C GLY A 334 3.74 -2.93 -5.51
N GLN A 335 4.32 -2.04 -6.29
CA GLN A 335 3.83 -0.66 -6.40
C GLN A 335 2.61 -0.57 -7.31
N HIS A 336 1.84 0.49 -7.13
CA HIS A 336 0.69 0.80 -7.95
C HIS A 336 0.78 2.21 -8.51
N LEU A 337 -0.03 2.46 -9.52
CA LEU A 337 -0.15 3.72 -10.22
C LEU A 337 -1.58 4.17 -10.16
N ARG A 338 -1.83 5.47 -10.33
CA ARG A 338 -3.18 5.92 -10.69
C ARG A 338 -3.22 6.13 -12.18
N LEU A 339 -4.07 5.37 -12.84
CA LEU A 339 -4.26 5.40 -14.28
C LEU A 339 -5.48 6.25 -14.61
N ARG A 340 -5.36 7.10 -15.61
CA ARG A 340 -6.49 7.69 -16.33
C ARG A 340 -6.44 7.17 -17.76
N ILE A 341 -7.59 6.80 -18.28
CA ILE A 341 -7.72 6.31 -19.66
C ILE A 341 -8.55 7.36 -20.41
N PHE A 342 -8.07 7.80 -21.57
CA PHE A 342 -8.76 8.79 -22.38
C PHE A 342 -9.79 8.11 -23.28
N LEU A 343 -10.95 7.79 -22.70
CA LEU A 343 -12.09 7.24 -23.44
C LEU A 343 -12.82 8.38 -24.19
N PRO A 344 -13.22 8.18 -25.47
CA PRO A 344 -13.83 9.23 -26.29
C PRO A 344 -15.12 9.84 -25.73
N ASN A 345 -15.93 9.04 -25.01
CA ASN A 345 -17.30 9.43 -24.67
C ASN A 345 -17.62 9.56 -23.17
N GLN A 346 -16.82 9.05 -22.23
CA GLN A 346 -17.12 9.13 -20.78
C GLN A 346 -15.84 9.02 -19.90
N HIS A 347 -15.82 9.67 -18.73
CA HIS A 347 -14.84 9.50 -17.64
C HIS A 347 -13.37 9.99 -17.84
N PHE A 348 -13.13 11.01 -18.66
CA PHE A 348 -11.76 11.52 -18.93
C PHE A 348 -10.99 12.11 -17.72
N ILE A 349 -11.67 12.48 -16.63
CA ILE A 349 -11.05 13.10 -15.43
C ILE A 349 -10.71 12.06 -14.36
N GLU A 350 -11.28 10.86 -14.44
CA GLU A 350 -11.18 9.88 -13.37
C GLU A 350 -9.82 9.19 -13.32
N SER A 351 -9.37 8.90 -12.10
CA SER A 351 -8.04 8.33 -11.85
C SER A 351 -8.09 7.20 -10.84
N HIS A 352 -7.86 5.99 -11.34
CA HIS A 352 -8.09 4.75 -10.61
C HIS A 352 -6.77 4.07 -10.25
N PRO A 353 -6.60 3.58 -9.00
CA PRO A 353 -5.39 2.92 -8.58
C PRO A 353 -5.32 1.50 -9.16
N LEU A 354 -4.25 1.17 -9.88
CA LEU A 354 -3.98 -0.16 -10.42
C LEU A 354 -2.56 -0.59 -10.05
N THR A 355 -2.42 -1.81 -9.54
CA THR A 355 -1.12 -2.37 -9.16
C THR A 355 -0.38 -2.87 -10.39
N VAL A 356 0.93 -2.58 -10.45
CA VAL A 356 1.81 -3.10 -11.49
C VAL A 356 2.04 -4.59 -11.26
N MET A 357 1.69 -5.39 -12.26
CA MET A 357 1.69 -6.86 -12.15
C MET A 357 3.05 -7.49 -12.43
N ASN A 358 3.98 -6.73 -13.00
CA ASN A 358 5.33 -7.18 -13.29
C ASN A 358 6.37 -6.31 -12.57
N ALA A 359 7.53 -6.90 -12.32
CA ALA A 359 8.70 -6.18 -11.88
C ALA A 359 9.27 -5.35 -13.04
N PRO A 360 10.12 -4.35 -12.77
CA PRO A 360 10.88 -3.66 -13.81
C PRO A 360 11.68 -4.66 -14.66
N PRO A 361 11.85 -4.42 -15.97
CA PRO A 361 12.64 -5.26 -16.87
C PRO A 361 14.02 -5.69 -16.34
N SER A 362 14.64 -4.85 -15.50
CA SER A 362 15.93 -5.12 -14.85
C SER A 362 15.90 -6.29 -13.86
N THR A 363 14.78 -6.53 -13.18
CA THR A 363 14.64 -7.60 -12.17
C THR A 363 13.58 -8.63 -12.52
N SER A 364 12.70 -8.35 -13.50
CA SER A 364 11.63 -9.24 -13.93
C SER A 364 12.15 -10.56 -14.49
N CYS A 365 11.48 -11.66 -14.13
CA CYS A 365 11.56 -12.93 -14.82
C CYS A 365 10.51 -13.06 -15.93
N LEU A 366 9.74 -12.04 -16.27
CA LEU A 366 8.86 -12.06 -17.44
C LEU A 366 9.60 -11.54 -18.68
N THR A 367 10.43 -10.50 -18.52
CA THR A 367 11.24 -9.98 -19.61
C THR A 367 12.34 -10.98 -20.04
N PRO A 368 12.53 -11.24 -21.35
CA PRO A 368 13.59 -12.14 -21.82
C PRO A 368 15.00 -11.57 -21.58
N PRO A 369 16.02 -12.43 -21.42
CA PRO A 369 17.40 -12.00 -21.40
C PRO A 369 17.79 -11.51 -22.79
N PRO A 370 18.57 -10.43 -22.89
CA PRO A 370 18.64 -9.69 -24.15
C PRO A 370 19.57 -10.32 -25.22
N ASN A 371 20.07 -11.55 -24.98
CA ASN A 371 20.89 -12.36 -25.88
C ASN A 371 20.29 -13.76 -26.15
N SER A 372 19.03 -14.04 -25.77
CA SER A 372 18.41 -15.32 -26.15
C SER A 372 18.03 -15.30 -27.62
N CYS A 373 18.73 -16.08 -28.43
CA CYS A 373 18.38 -16.42 -29.82
C CYS A 373 17.25 -17.46 -29.93
N HIS A 374 16.61 -17.81 -28.82
CA HIS A 374 15.39 -18.60 -28.80
C HIS A 374 14.17 -17.70 -29.02
N PRO A 375 13.15 -18.19 -29.75
CA PRO A 375 11.88 -17.47 -29.90
C PRO A 375 11.38 -17.08 -28.52
N THR A 376 10.91 -15.84 -28.45
CA THR A 376 10.32 -15.17 -27.31
C THR A 376 9.57 -16.13 -26.40
N VAL A 377 9.81 -16.05 -25.08
CA VAL A 377 8.85 -16.63 -24.14
C VAL A 377 7.64 -15.72 -24.15
N ASP A 378 6.81 -15.90 -25.18
CA ASP A 378 5.59 -15.15 -25.37
C ASP A 378 4.70 -15.39 -24.17
N ILE A 379 4.43 -14.33 -23.40
CA ILE A 379 3.27 -14.36 -22.51
C ILE A 379 2.07 -14.30 -23.44
N GLY A 380 1.67 -15.47 -23.94
CA GLY A 380 0.62 -15.59 -24.94
C GLY A 380 -0.73 -15.21 -24.36
N TYR A 381 -1.08 -13.93 -24.44
CA TYR A 381 -2.47 -13.48 -24.46
C TYR A 381 -2.78 -13.11 -25.89
N ALA A 382 -3.67 -13.87 -26.54
CA ALA A 382 -4.15 -13.57 -27.89
C ALA A 382 -3.02 -13.34 -28.92
N GLY A 383 -1.91 -14.09 -28.82
CA GLY A 383 -0.78 -14.01 -29.78
C GLY A 383 0.05 -12.71 -29.73
N LEU A 384 -0.17 -11.82 -28.76
CA LEU A 384 0.53 -10.54 -28.61
C LEU A 384 1.78 -10.66 -27.72
N GLU A 385 2.87 -10.01 -28.11
CA GLU A 385 4.10 -9.89 -27.29
C GLU A 385 3.93 -8.85 -26.17
N ILE A 386 3.43 -9.27 -25.01
CA ILE A 386 3.09 -8.40 -23.87
C ILE A 386 4.17 -8.45 -22.78
N GLY A 387 4.28 -7.39 -21.98
CA GLY A 387 5.12 -7.40 -20.78
C GLY A 387 6.58 -7.01 -21.00
N LYS A 388 6.89 -6.38 -22.14
CA LYS A 388 8.17 -5.70 -22.37
C LYS A 388 8.34 -4.44 -21.52
N GLY A 389 7.23 -3.75 -21.26
CA GLY A 389 7.17 -2.56 -20.42
C GLY A 389 6.42 -2.84 -19.12
N MET A 390 5.33 -2.12 -18.91
CA MET A 390 4.56 -2.14 -17.69
C MET A 390 3.17 -2.72 -17.90
N LEU A 391 2.79 -3.70 -17.08
CA LEU A 391 1.53 -4.42 -17.22
C LEU A 391 0.61 -4.16 -16.03
N LEU A 392 -0.63 -3.76 -16.32
CA LEU A 392 -1.69 -3.50 -15.34
C LEU A 392 -2.91 -4.39 -15.63
N GLY A 393 -3.69 -4.72 -14.60
CA GLY A 393 -4.90 -5.52 -14.73
C GLY A 393 -6.09 -4.83 -14.07
N ALA A 394 -7.16 -4.64 -14.83
CA ALA A 394 -8.41 -4.04 -14.39
C ALA A 394 -9.56 -5.05 -14.52
N ARG A 395 -10.16 -5.42 -13.39
CA ARG A 395 -11.32 -6.31 -13.35
C ARG A 395 -12.61 -5.49 -13.54
N ALA A 396 -13.44 -5.87 -14.50
CA ALA A 396 -14.76 -5.28 -14.75
C ALA A 396 -15.72 -5.59 -13.59
N LEU A 397 -15.90 -4.61 -12.70
CA LEU A 397 -16.73 -4.73 -11.48
C LEU A 397 -17.49 -3.45 -11.11
N GLY A 398 -17.04 -2.30 -11.59
CA GLY A 398 -17.69 -1.02 -11.36
C GLY A 398 -17.68 -0.17 -12.62
N ASP A 399 -18.44 0.93 -12.56
CA ASP A 399 -18.80 1.77 -13.71
C ASP A 399 -17.62 2.09 -14.63
N TRP A 400 -16.49 2.52 -14.06
CA TRP A 400 -15.29 2.84 -14.85
C TRP A 400 -14.65 1.61 -15.50
N THR A 401 -14.47 0.52 -14.75
CA THR A 401 -13.86 -0.70 -15.29
C THR A 401 -14.75 -1.38 -16.32
N GLU A 402 -16.07 -1.29 -16.17
CA GLU A 402 -17.05 -1.77 -17.15
C GLU A 402 -17.09 -0.88 -18.39
N ALA A 403 -16.91 0.44 -18.23
CA ALA A 403 -16.77 1.36 -19.36
C ALA A 403 -15.51 1.05 -20.19
N VAL A 404 -14.39 0.72 -19.53
CA VAL A 404 -13.15 0.30 -20.23
C VAL A 404 -13.37 -1.02 -20.97
N GLU A 405 -13.98 -2.00 -20.33
CA GLU A 405 -14.24 -3.31 -20.95
C GLU A 405 -15.25 -3.20 -22.11
N SER A 406 -16.32 -2.41 -21.96
CA SER A 406 -17.33 -2.20 -23.00
C SER A 406 -16.78 -1.42 -24.19
N HIS A 407 -15.94 -0.40 -23.98
CA HIS A 407 -15.25 0.29 -25.06
C HIS A 407 -14.38 -0.67 -25.85
N MET A 408 -13.53 -1.44 -25.17
CA MET A 408 -12.68 -2.43 -25.82
C MET A 408 -13.50 -3.48 -26.59
N ARG A 409 -14.59 -4.00 -26.02
CA ARG A 409 -15.51 -4.92 -26.74
C ARG A 409 -16.16 -4.27 -27.97
N SER A 410 -16.53 -3.00 -27.87
CA SER A 410 -17.13 -2.25 -28.98
C SER A 410 -16.14 -2.04 -30.12
N GLU A 411 -14.89 -1.67 -29.83
CA GLU A 411 -13.86 -1.47 -30.86
C GLU A 411 -13.48 -2.80 -31.52
N LEU A 412 -13.36 -3.89 -30.76
CA LEU A 412 -13.13 -5.23 -31.33
C LEU A 412 -14.31 -5.71 -32.19
N GLY A 413 -15.56 -5.44 -31.77
CA GLY A 413 -16.76 -5.77 -32.54
C GLY A 413 -16.94 -4.90 -33.80
N ASN A 414 -16.47 -3.65 -33.75
CA ASN A 414 -16.46 -2.74 -34.89
C ASN A 414 -15.26 -2.95 -35.82
N GLY A 415 -14.23 -3.68 -35.39
CA GLY A 415 -12.98 -4.00 -36.11
C GLY A 415 -13.11 -4.86 -37.38
N GLY A 416 -14.27 -4.83 -38.05
CA GLY A 416 -14.42 -5.07 -39.48
C GLY A 416 -14.21 -3.81 -40.33
N PHE A 417 -13.40 -2.84 -39.88
CA PHE A 417 -13.00 -1.68 -40.68
C PHE A 417 -11.78 -2.04 -41.54
N VAL A 418 -12.03 -2.68 -42.68
CA VAL A 418 -11.14 -2.58 -43.85
C VAL A 418 -11.50 -1.29 -44.56
N ASP A 419 -10.59 -0.32 -44.58
CA ASP A 419 -10.66 0.78 -45.53
C ASP A 419 -10.40 0.17 -46.92
N GLU A 420 -11.47 -0.04 -47.68
CA GLU A 420 -11.49 -0.73 -48.97
C GLU A 420 -10.88 0.15 -50.06
N LYS A 421 -9.58 0.47 -49.95
CA LYS A 421 -8.86 1.22 -50.99
C LYS A 421 -7.44 0.80 -51.34
N ASP A 422 -6.87 -0.22 -50.71
CA ASP A 422 -5.60 -0.82 -51.19
C ASP A 422 -5.72 -2.34 -51.28
N SER A 423 -6.11 -2.82 -52.46
CA SER A 423 -6.18 -4.23 -52.82
C SER A 423 -4.85 -4.73 -53.41
N ASP A 424 -3.77 -4.77 -52.62
CA ASP A 424 -2.62 -5.65 -52.96
C ASP A 424 -1.65 -6.01 -51.81
N SER A 425 -2.09 -5.96 -50.55
CA SER A 425 -1.29 -6.51 -49.44
C SER A 425 -2.07 -7.58 -48.69
N THR A 426 -1.46 -8.75 -48.54
CA THR A 426 -1.85 -9.86 -47.65
C THR A 426 -2.54 -9.36 -46.37
N PRO A 427 -3.65 -9.98 -45.93
CA PRO A 427 -4.36 -9.54 -44.75
C PRO A 427 -3.43 -9.59 -43.54
N MET A 428 -3.02 -8.41 -43.07
CA MET A 428 -2.27 -8.23 -41.85
C MET A 428 -3.18 -8.67 -40.69
N GLN A 429 -2.71 -9.60 -39.88
CA GLN A 429 -3.45 -10.20 -38.76
C GLN A 429 -4.09 -9.11 -37.88
N THR A 430 -5.38 -9.29 -37.60
CA THR A 430 -6.14 -8.49 -36.64
C THR A 430 -5.42 -8.46 -35.30
N LEU A 431 -4.94 -7.29 -34.88
CA LEU A 431 -4.43 -7.09 -33.53
C LEU A 431 -5.59 -7.28 -32.55
N ASP A 432 -5.55 -8.32 -31.71
CA ASP A 432 -6.56 -8.62 -30.68
C ASP A 432 -6.53 -7.62 -29.48
N GLY A 433 -5.93 -6.45 -29.67
CA GLY A 433 -5.82 -5.39 -28.66
C GLY A 433 -6.24 -4.02 -29.19
N VAL A 434 -6.82 -3.21 -28.33
CA VAL A 434 -7.34 -1.87 -28.66
C VAL A 434 -6.34 -0.81 -28.18
N PRO A 435 -5.72 -0.02 -29.09
CA PRO A 435 -4.79 1.03 -28.71
C PRO A 435 -5.53 2.20 -28.05
N ILE A 436 -4.96 2.75 -26.97
CA ILE A 436 -5.53 3.88 -26.26
C ILE A 436 -4.46 4.74 -25.60
N GLN A 437 -4.75 6.03 -25.39
CA GLN A 437 -3.90 6.89 -24.58
C GLN A 437 -4.26 6.82 -23.11
N VAL A 438 -3.24 6.80 -22.27
CA VAL A 438 -3.36 6.80 -20.81
C VAL A 438 -2.49 7.87 -20.18
N MET A 439 -2.94 8.38 -19.03
CA MET A 439 -2.14 9.24 -18.16
C MET A 439 -1.85 8.49 -16.86
N ILE A 440 -0.55 8.42 -16.52
CA ILE A 440 -0.01 7.69 -15.39
C ILE A 440 0.41 8.68 -14.30
N ASP A 441 0.02 8.39 -13.05
CA ASP A 441 0.45 9.08 -11.83
C ASP A 441 1.11 8.07 -10.88
N GLY A 442 2.39 8.25 -10.55
CA GLY A 442 3.10 7.45 -9.56
C GLY A 442 4.55 7.12 -9.97
N PRO A 443 5.14 6.04 -9.42
CA PRO A 443 4.52 4.98 -8.62
C PRO A 443 4.20 5.39 -7.18
N TYR A 444 3.35 4.58 -6.54
CA TYR A 444 2.96 4.68 -5.15
C TYR A 444 3.01 3.32 -4.46
N GLY A 445 3.00 3.32 -3.13
CA GLY A 445 2.95 2.07 -2.35
C GLY A 445 4.22 1.24 -2.46
N GLY A 446 4.06 -0.08 -2.47
CA GLY A 446 5.15 -1.05 -2.51
C GLY A 446 5.32 -1.86 -1.24
N SER A 447 6.17 -2.88 -1.33
CA SER A 447 6.50 -3.72 -0.18
C SER A 447 7.42 -2.98 0.81
N SER A 448 7.10 -3.06 2.10
CA SER A 448 7.97 -2.55 3.17
C SER A 448 9.02 -3.52 3.66
N ILE A 449 8.98 -4.75 3.15
CA ILE A 449 9.95 -5.80 3.41
C ILE A 449 10.54 -6.25 2.08
N ASP A 450 11.85 -6.52 2.05
CA ASP A 450 12.47 -7.19 0.91
C ASP A 450 12.32 -8.69 1.10
N LEU A 451 11.56 -9.33 0.20
CA LEU A 451 11.31 -10.77 0.25
C LEU A 451 12.59 -11.60 0.12
N GLY A 452 13.60 -11.07 -0.57
CA GLY A 452 14.91 -11.71 -0.73
C GLY A 452 15.67 -11.90 0.59
N GLU A 453 15.32 -11.17 1.66
CA GLU A 453 15.96 -11.32 2.98
C GLU A 453 15.43 -12.54 3.78
N TYR A 454 14.34 -13.15 3.31
CA TYR A 454 13.63 -14.25 3.97
C TYR A 454 13.86 -15.57 3.24
N GLU A 455 13.95 -16.66 3.98
CA GLU A 455 14.19 -18.00 3.43
C GLU A 455 12.91 -18.61 2.85
N ASN A 456 11.79 -18.43 3.57
CA ASN A 456 10.47 -18.91 3.19
C ASN A 456 9.53 -17.73 2.98
N VAL A 457 8.85 -17.68 1.83
CA VAL A 457 7.94 -16.59 1.47
C VAL A 457 6.56 -17.15 1.16
N LEU A 458 5.54 -16.61 1.84
CA LEU A 458 4.13 -16.88 1.59
C LEU A 458 3.48 -15.69 0.88
N LEU A 459 2.96 -15.94 -0.32
CA LEU A 459 2.18 -14.98 -1.09
C LEU A 459 0.72 -15.42 -1.11
N VAL A 460 -0.17 -14.69 -0.44
CA VAL A 460 -1.62 -15.01 -0.38
C VAL A 460 -2.42 -13.95 -1.13
N ALA A 461 -3.18 -14.37 -2.14
CA ALA A 461 -3.99 -13.49 -2.96
C ALA A 461 -5.47 -13.88 -2.95
N GLY A 462 -6.35 -12.88 -3.01
CA GLY A 462 -7.80 -13.06 -3.22
C GLY A 462 -8.30 -12.31 -4.45
N GLY A 463 -8.94 -13.02 -5.39
CA GLY A 463 -9.50 -12.44 -6.61
C GLY A 463 -8.44 -11.72 -7.46
N SER A 464 -8.75 -10.50 -7.94
CA SER A 464 -7.80 -9.65 -8.67
C SER A 464 -6.67 -9.09 -7.81
N GLY A 465 -6.70 -9.29 -6.47
CA GLY A 465 -5.59 -8.95 -5.59
C GLY A 465 -4.29 -9.71 -5.89
N ALA A 466 -4.36 -10.76 -6.73
CA ALA A 466 -3.18 -11.47 -7.24
C ALA A 466 -2.25 -10.59 -8.08
N THR A 467 -2.75 -9.51 -8.69
CA THR A 467 -1.93 -8.50 -9.40
C THR A 467 -0.72 -8.05 -8.57
N TYR A 468 -0.92 -7.78 -7.27
CA TYR A 468 0.14 -7.40 -6.33
C TYR A 468 1.14 -8.53 -6.05
N THR A 469 0.64 -9.73 -5.75
CA THR A 469 1.52 -10.85 -5.37
C THR A 469 2.26 -11.44 -6.57
N ILE A 470 1.69 -11.36 -7.77
CA ILE A 470 2.34 -11.74 -9.03
C ILE A 470 3.52 -10.83 -9.31
N GLY A 471 3.38 -9.51 -9.15
CA GLY A 471 4.52 -8.59 -9.33
C GLY A 471 5.68 -8.89 -8.37
N LEU A 472 5.36 -9.24 -7.11
CA LEU A 472 6.36 -9.66 -6.13
C LEU A 472 6.99 -11.02 -6.48
N LEU A 473 6.18 -11.97 -6.97
CA LEU A 473 6.66 -13.28 -7.41
C LEU A 473 7.61 -13.15 -8.61
N ASP A 474 7.24 -12.35 -9.60
CA ASP A 474 8.05 -12.04 -10.78
C ASP A 474 9.42 -11.47 -10.40
N ASP A 475 9.45 -10.43 -9.54
CA ASP A 475 10.69 -9.83 -9.06
C ASP A 475 11.58 -10.83 -8.31
N LEU A 476 10.98 -11.62 -7.42
CA LEU A 476 11.72 -12.55 -6.58
C LEU A 476 12.32 -13.69 -7.39
N VAL A 477 11.54 -14.30 -8.29
CA VAL A 477 12.03 -15.34 -9.20
C VAL A 477 13.09 -14.76 -10.13
N GLY A 478 12.92 -13.53 -10.62
CA GLY A 478 13.92 -12.89 -11.48
C GLY A 478 15.23 -12.61 -10.75
N ARG A 479 15.20 -12.12 -9.51
CA ARG A 479 16.41 -11.92 -8.70
C ARG A 479 17.12 -13.21 -8.34
N VAL A 480 16.37 -14.25 -7.96
CA VAL A 480 16.92 -15.54 -7.55
C VAL A 480 17.44 -16.33 -8.74
N VAL A 481 16.61 -16.52 -9.76
CA VAL A 481 16.85 -17.44 -10.87
C VAL A 481 17.58 -16.76 -12.01
N ARG A 482 17.02 -15.67 -12.55
CA ARG A 482 17.60 -14.97 -13.72
C ARG A 482 18.90 -14.23 -13.36
N LEU A 483 18.93 -13.54 -12.23
CA LEU A 483 20.07 -12.74 -11.80
C LEU A 483 21.05 -13.49 -10.89
N GLY A 484 20.78 -14.76 -10.55
CA GLY A 484 21.70 -15.60 -9.77
C GLY A 484 21.99 -15.08 -8.37
N ARG A 485 21.00 -14.48 -7.69
CA ARG A 485 21.09 -13.96 -6.32
C ARG A 485 22.16 -12.88 -6.12
N ARG A 486 22.40 -12.03 -7.12
CA ARG A 486 23.36 -10.91 -7.06
C ARG A 486 23.14 -9.96 -5.86
N GLY A 487 21.92 -9.86 -5.36
CA GLY A 487 21.57 -9.03 -4.21
C GLY A 487 21.78 -9.71 -2.85
N GLY A 488 22.23 -10.97 -2.82
CA GLY A 488 22.37 -11.76 -1.60
C GLY A 488 21.05 -12.40 -1.14
N GLU A 489 20.13 -12.66 -2.08
CA GLU A 489 18.83 -13.25 -1.82
C GLU A 489 18.95 -14.62 -1.15
N ARG A 490 18.25 -14.81 -0.02
CA ARG A 490 18.24 -16.04 0.79
C ARG A 490 17.06 -16.96 0.51
N THR A 491 16.08 -16.49 -0.25
CA THR A 491 14.81 -17.21 -0.45
C THR A 491 15.04 -18.55 -1.13
N ARG A 492 14.54 -19.62 -0.51
CA ARG A 492 14.60 -21.00 -1.02
C ARG A 492 13.22 -21.55 -1.33
N LEU A 493 12.19 -21.15 -0.60
CA LEU A 493 10.83 -21.62 -0.82
C LEU A 493 9.87 -20.44 -0.99
N VAL A 494 9.08 -20.48 -2.05
CA VAL A 494 7.96 -19.57 -2.28
C VAL A 494 6.68 -20.38 -2.39
N GLU A 495 5.75 -20.13 -1.46
CA GLU A 495 4.39 -20.68 -1.51
C GLU A 495 3.44 -19.58 -1.97
N PHE A 496 2.88 -19.74 -3.17
CA PHE A 496 1.92 -18.84 -3.77
C PHE A 496 0.52 -19.44 -3.67
N VAL A 497 -0.34 -18.81 -2.87
CA VAL A 497 -1.72 -19.23 -2.62
C VAL A 497 -2.68 -18.22 -3.21
N TRP A 498 -3.52 -18.65 -4.16
CA TRP A 498 -4.48 -17.78 -4.82
C TRP A 498 -5.91 -18.29 -4.65
N CYS A 499 -6.77 -17.47 -4.03
CA CYS A 499 -8.17 -17.79 -3.78
C CYS A 499 -9.06 -17.04 -4.78
N ILE A 500 -9.85 -17.77 -5.57
CA ILE A 500 -10.76 -17.23 -6.58
C ILE A 500 -12.15 -17.84 -6.44
N ARG A 501 -13.16 -17.16 -7.03
CA ARG A 501 -14.54 -17.63 -6.99
C ARG A 501 -14.88 -18.60 -8.12
N SER A 502 -14.29 -18.48 -9.29
CA SER A 502 -14.63 -19.28 -10.47
C SER A 502 -13.37 -19.76 -11.17
N PHE A 503 -13.44 -20.95 -11.79
CA PHE A 503 -12.35 -21.49 -12.61
C PHE A 503 -12.01 -20.61 -13.81
N ALA A 504 -13.00 -19.92 -14.40
CA ALA A 504 -12.78 -18.98 -15.50
C ALA A 504 -11.84 -17.82 -15.11
N ASN A 505 -11.69 -17.53 -13.81
CA ASN A 505 -10.78 -16.49 -13.35
C ASN A 505 -9.31 -16.93 -13.42
N ILE A 506 -9.02 -18.23 -13.54
CA ILE A 506 -7.64 -18.75 -13.66
C ILE A 506 -6.98 -18.19 -14.92
N GLU A 507 -7.76 -18.08 -16.01
CA GLU A 507 -7.33 -17.55 -17.30
C GLU A 507 -6.72 -16.15 -17.21
N TRP A 508 -7.13 -15.33 -16.23
CA TRP A 508 -6.61 -13.97 -16.04
C TRP A 508 -5.09 -13.93 -15.95
N PHE A 509 -4.50 -14.89 -15.22
CA PHE A 509 -3.07 -14.89 -14.91
C PHE A 509 -2.35 -16.17 -15.30
N ALA A 510 -3.04 -17.15 -15.91
CA ALA A 510 -2.45 -18.42 -16.29
C ALA A 510 -1.18 -18.28 -17.16
N PRO A 511 -1.15 -17.47 -18.24
CA PRO A 511 0.07 -17.31 -19.06
C PRO A 511 1.26 -16.75 -18.28
N ILE A 512 1.01 -15.77 -17.40
CA ILE A 512 2.04 -15.18 -16.54
C ILE A 512 2.57 -16.22 -15.54
N LEU A 513 1.68 -16.92 -14.84
CA LEU A 513 2.05 -17.94 -13.86
C LEU A 513 2.78 -19.13 -14.49
N GLN A 514 2.37 -19.56 -15.69
CA GLN A 514 3.08 -20.59 -16.47
C GLN A 514 4.51 -20.15 -16.78
N THR A 515 4.70 -18.91 -17.23
CA THR A 515 6.01 -18.36 -17.57
C THR A 515 6.93 -18.29 -16.35
N ILE A 516 6.44 -17.74 -15.24
CA ILE A 516 7.18 -17.67 -13.98
C ILE A 516 7.54 -19.07 -13.50
N SER A 517 6.59 -20.01 -13.54
CA SER A 517 6.79 -21.38 -13.07
C SER A 517 7.80 -22.15 -13.92
N ARG A 518 7.72 -22.05 -15.25
CA ARG A 518 8.72 -22.63 -16.16
C ARG A 518 10.12 -22.09 -15.89
N ARG A 519 10.26 -20.79 -15.63
CA ARG A 519 11.56 -20.21 -15.26
C ARG A 519 12.03 -20.70 -13.90
N ALA A 520 11.15 -20.81 -12.91
CA ALA A 520 11.51 -21.40 -11.61
C ALA A 520 12.02 -22.84 -11.75
N CYS A 521 11.47 -23.65 -12.66
CA CYS A 521 11.94 -25.01 -12.95
C CYS A 521 13.33 -25.11 -13.60
N THR A 522 13.90 -24.01 -14.09
CA THR A 522 15.24 -24.04 -14.69
C THR A 522 16.36 -24.28 -13.67
N VAL A 523 16.05 -24.10 -12.37
CA VAL A 523 16.96 -24.39 -11.27
C VAL A 523 16.47 -25.60 -10.48
N PRO A 524 17.37 -26.39 -9.86
CA PRO A 524 16.97 -27.51 -9.01
C PRO A 524 16.13 -27.06 -7.82
N ALA A 525 15.14 -27.88 -7.44
CA ALA A 525 14.28 -27.64 -6.28
C ALA A 525 15.06 -27.48 -4.95
N SER A 526 16.26 -28.06 -4.86
CA SER A 526 17.17 -27.90 -3.71
C SER A 526 17.71 -26.47 -3.56
N SER A 527 17.75 -25.69 -4.64
CA SER A 527 18.18 -24.28 -4.64
C SER A 527 16.99 -23.33 -4.47
N PHE A 528 15.90 -23.60 -5.19
CA PHE A 528 14.70 -22.78 -5.16
C PHE A 528 13.48 -23.61 -5.53
N GLU A 529 12.46 -23.58 -4.67
CA GLU A 529 11.20 -24.28 -4.86
C GLU A 529 10.04 -23.27 -4.91
N LEU A 530 9.23 -23.36 -5.98
CA LEU A 530 8.01 -22.58 -6.14
C LEU A 530 6.80 -23.53 -6.09
N ARG A 531 5.88 -23.29 -5.15
CA ARG A 531 4.62 -24.03 -5.02
C ARG A 531 3.45 -23.10 -5.30
N ILE A 532 2.61 -23.43 -6.28
CA ILE A 532 1.40 -22.66 -6.62
C ILE A 532 0.17 -23.45 -6.17
N SER A 533 -0.69 -22.86 -5.35
CA SER A 533 -1.93 -23.47 -4.87
C SER A 533 -3.10 -22.55 -5.17
N ILE A 534 -3.99 -22.98 -6.05
CA ILE A 534 -5.17 -22.22 -6.48
C ILE A 534 -6.40 -22.83 -5.83
N TYR A 535 -7.12 -22.05 -5.02
CA TYR A 535 -8.34 -22.46 -4.34
C TYR A 535 -9.55 -21.82 -5.01
N VAL A 536 -10.47 -22.65 -5.49
CA VAL A 536 -11.69 -22.20 -6.17
C VAL A 536 -12.89 -22.39 -5.24
N THR A 537 -13.54 -21.29 -4.85
CA THR A 537 -14.57 -21.30 -3.81
C THR A 537 -16.02 -21.40 -4.34
N CYS A 538 -16.23 -21.37 -5.65
CA CYS A 538 -17.56 -21.60 -6.26
C CYS A 538 -17.42 -22.48 -7.53
N LEU A 539 -18.38 -23.39 -7.73
CA LEU A 539 -18.38 -24.34 -8.84
C LEU A 539 -18.80 -23.68 -10.16
N CYS A 540 -17.91 -23.67 -11.15
CA CYS A 540 -18.26 -23.48 -12.56
C CYS A 540 -17.19 -24.14 -13.46
N ASN A 541 -17.54 -25.24 -14.13
CA ASN A 541 -16.74 -25.96 -15.14
C ASN A 541 -15.28 -26.32 -14.76
N PRO A 542 -15.05 -27.43 -14.02
CA PRO A 542 -13.69 -27.88 -13.65
C PRO A 542 -12.86 -28.40 -14.84
N ASP A 543 -13.49 -28.72 -15.98
CA ASP A 543 -12.82 -29.35 -17.12
C ASP A 543 -12.04 -28.36 -18.01
N ALA A 544 -12.19 -27.05 -17.76
CA ALA A 544 -11.57 -25.96 -18.54
C ALA A 544 -10.35 -25.31 -17.85
N VAL A 545 -9.72 -25.99 -16.88
CA VAL A 545 -8.57 -25.44 -16.15
C VAL A 545 -7.31 -25.44 -17.02
N PRO A 546 -6.67 -24.28 -17.27
CA PRO A 546 -5.39 -24.23 -17.96
C PRO A 546 -4.30 -24.95 -17.18
N ASP A 547 -3.44 -25.71 -17.87
CA ASP A 547 -2.31 -26.41 -17.24
C ASP A 547 -1.23 -25.42 -16.79
N ILE A 548 -1.03 -25.28 -15.48
CA ILE A 548 0.00 -24.41 -14.89
C ILE A 548 1.02 -25.31 -14.17
N PRO A 549 2.31 -25.33 -14.58
CA PRO A 549 3.34 -26.12 -13.91
C PRO A 549 3.49 -25.74 -12.44
N ASN A 550 3.84 -26.70 -11.58
CA ASN A 550 3.95 -26.55 -10.12
C ASN A 550 2.66 -26.03 -9.44
N SER A 551 1.52 -26.12 -10.12
CA SER A 551 0.24 -25.70 -9.55
C SER A 551 -0.61 -26.88 -9.08
N LYS A 552 -1.36 -26.65 -8.00
CA LYS A 552 -2.44 -27.53 -7.54
C LYS A 552 -3.72 -26.71 -7.51
N VAL A 553 -4.74 -27.15 -8.23
CA VAL A 553 -6.07 -26.54 -8.19
C VAL A 553 -6.95 -27.36 -7.24
N LEU A 554 -7.38 -26.73 -6.16
CA LEU A 554 -8.11 -27.37 -5.08
C LEU A 554 -9.56 -26.87 -5.04
N LEU A 555 -10.48 -27.83 -5.08
CA LEU A 555 -11.91 -27.65 -4.85
C LEU A 555 -12.18 -27.80 -3.36
N ASP A 556 -11.95 -26.75 -2.59
CA ASP A 556 -12.05 -26.81 -1.14
C ASP A 556 -12.41 -25.46 -0.52
N GLU A 557 -12.75 -25.47 0.77
CA GLU A 557 -12.83 -24.24 1.55
C GLU A 557 -11.49 -23.49 1.52
N ARG A 558 -11.56 -22.15 1.47
CA ARG A 558 -10.38 -21.29 1.48
C ARG A 558 -9.47 -21.66 2.67
N PRO A 559 -8.15 -21.86 2.46
CA PRO A 559 -7.26 -22.30 3.52
C PRO A 559 -7.11 -21.22 4.59
N SER A 560 -6.95 -21.64 5.84
CA SER A 560 -6.65 -20.69 6.90
C SER A 560 -5.22 -20.18 6.73
N VAL A 561 -5.06 -18.86 6.61
CA VAL A 561 -3.74 -18.21 6.52
C VAL A 561 -2.88 -18.57 7.74
N ARG A 562 -3.52 -18.78 8.89
CA ARG A 562 -2.85 -19.24 10.11
C ARG A 562 -2.17 -20.60 9.96
N GLN A 563 -2.82 -21.56 9.31
CA GLN A 563 -2.27 -22.90 9.12
C GLN A 563 -1.12 -22.86 8.12
N LEU A 564 -1.27 -22.11 7.02
CA LEU A 564 -0.22 -21.92 6.01
C LEU A 564 1.06 -21.32 6.62
N VAL A 565 0.94 -20.20 7.34
CA VAL A 565 2.11 -19.58 7.97
C VAL A 565 2.75 -20.50 9.00
N LYS A 566 1.94 -21.22 9.79
CA LYS A 566 2.48 -22.24 10.71
C LYS A 566 3.24 -23.33 9.96
N GLY A 567 2.70 -23.86 8.87
CA GLY A 567 3.37 -24.88 8.06
C GLY A 567 4.76 -24.42 7.60
N LEU A 568 4.86 -23.19 7.08
CA LEU A 568 6.14 -22.63 6.61
C LEU A 568 7.16 -22.33 7.71
N VAL A 569 6.70 -21.93 8.91
CA VAL A 569 7.59 -21.71 10.06
C VAL A 569 8.21 -23.04 10.53
N HIS A 570 7.45 -24.14 10.47
CA HIS A 570 7.91 -25.46 10.92
C HIS A 570 8.51 -26.31 9.79
N SER A 571 8.46 -25.84 8.55
CA SER A 571 9.14 -26.47 7.42
C SER A 571 10.64 -26.17 7.51
N ALA A 572 11.37 -27.00 8.25
CA ALA A 572 12.83 -27.02 8.21
C ALA A 572 13.30 -27.46 6.81
N PRO A 573 14.49 -27.01 6.35
CA PRO A 573 15.08 -27.56 5.13
C PRO A 573 15.31 -29.06 5.36
N SER A 574 14.70 -29.90 4.56
CA SER A 574 14.94 -31.34 4.62
C SER A 574 16.43 -31.60 4.37
N PRO A 575 17.13 -32.36 5.23
CA PRO A 575 18.39 -32.97 4.83
C PRO A 575 18.09 -33.94 3.69
N SER A 576 19.00 -34.03 2.72
CA SER A 576 18.95 -34.97 1.61
C SER A 576 18.58 -36.37 2.09
N VAL A 577 17.38 -36.83 1.77
CA VAL A 577 16.95 -38.21 2.02
C VAL A 577 17.29 -39.02 0.78
N ASP A 578 18.23 -39.96 0.95
CA ASP A 578 18.53 -41.00 -0.02
C ASP A 578 17.24 -41.77 -0.36
N VAL A 579 17.03 -41.95 -1.66
CA VAL A 579 15.90 -42.69 -2.22
C VAL A 579 16.02 -44.15 -1.79
N VAL A 580 15.08 -44.62 -0.98
CA VAL A 580 14.82 -46.05 -0.80
C VAL A 580 13.47 -46.35 -1.46
N GLU A 581 13.52 -46.98 -2.62
CA GLU A 581 12.37 -47.65 -3.23
C GLU A 581 11.89 -48.77 -2.31
N ILE A 582 10.61 -48.77 -1.95
CA ILE A 582 9.89 -50.01 -1.64
C ILE A 582 8.50 -49.93 -2.28
N GLY A 583 8.20 -50.99 -3.04
CA GLY A 583 7.02 -51.15 -3.88
C GLY A 583 5.69 -51.35 -3.14
N GLY A 584 4.67 -51.47 -3.97
CA GLY A 584 3.27 -51.22 -3.63
C GLY A 584 2.60 -52.23 -2.71
N VAL A 585 1.46 -51.79 -2.16
CA VAL A 585 0.26 -52.58 -1.85
C VAL A 585 -0.94 -51.62 -1.85
N GLU A 586 -2.04 -52.09 -2.45
CA GLU A 586 -3.37 -51.46 -2.53
C GLU A 586 -3.99 -51.25 -1.14
N ALA A 587 -4.86 -50.24 -0.98
CA ALA A 587 -5.65 -50.06 0.23
C ALA A 587 -7.14 -49.89 -0.09
N GLU A 588 -7.92 -50.88 0.34
CA GLU A 588 -9.37 -50.85 0.50
C GLU A 588 -9.82 -49.89 1.62
N VAL A 589 -11.07 -49.46 1.47
CA VAL A 589 -11.81 -48.54 2.35
C VAL A 589 -12.39 -49.29 3.54
N GLU A 590 -12.14 -48.83 4.78
CA GLU A 590 -13.14 -48.99 5.85
C GLU A 590 -13.08 -47.96 6.99
N LYS A 591 -14.25 -47.80 7.62
CA LYS A 591 -14.70 -46.74 8.52
C LYS A 591 -14.23 -46.90 9.97
N GLY A 592 -14.04 -45.74 10.62
CA GLY A 592 -14.58 -45.47 11.95
C GLY A 592 -13.73 -45.88 13.16
N MET A 593 -12.97 -44.92 13.70
CA MET A 593 -12.52 -45.00 15.10
C MET A 593 -12.43 -43.59 15.72
N LYS A 594 -13.19 -43.39 16.81
CA LYS A 594 -13.13 -42.21 17.68
C LYS A 594 -11.80 -42.24 18.45
N VAL A 595 -11.04 -41.14 18.41
CA VAL A 595 -9.85 -40.97 19.26
C VAL A 595 -10.12 -39.88 20.29
N GLU A 596 -10.09 -40.26 21.57
CA GLU A 596 -10.09 -39.37 22.72
C GLU A 596 -8.79 -38.54 22.76
N VAL A 597 -8.92 -37.22 22.91
CA VAL A 597 -7.79 -36.31 23.09
C VAL A 597 -7.39 -36.32 24.57
N ARG A 598 -6.33 -37.06 24.91
CA ARG A 598 -5.57 -36.83 26.14
C ARG A 598 -4.49 -35.78 25.86
N SER A 599 -4.53 -34.68 26.61
CA SER A 599 -3.50 -33.64 26.60
C SER A 599 -2.18 -34.22 27.09
N ALA A 600 -1.27 -34.52 26.17
CA ALA A 600 0.13 -34.76 26.46
C ALA A 600 0.90 -33.46 26.25
N ASP A 601 1.78 -33.15 27.20
CA ASP A 601 2.54 -31.91 27.33
C ASP A 601 3.22 -31.47 26.02
N ALA A 602 3.06 -30.18 25.70
CA ALA A 602 3.75 -29.55 24.58
C ALA A 602 5.28 -29.72 24.77
N PRO A 603 6.03 -30.17 23.75
CA PRO A 603 7.48 -30.16 23.82
C PRO A 603 7.94 -28.71 24.02
N ARG A 604 8.81 -28.48 25.01
CA ARG A 604 9.56 -27.22 25.12
C ARG A 604 10.32 -27.01 23.81
N GLU A 605 9.93 -26.01 23.04
CA GLU A 605 10.66 -25.59 21.84
C GLU A 605 12.12 -25.28 22.22
N PRO A 606 13.11 -25.76 21.45
CA PRO A 606 14.51 -25.48 21.74
C PRO A 606 14.78 -23.98 21.62
N ASP A 607 15.27 -23.40 22.72
CA ASP A 607 15.68 -22.01 22.80
C ASP A 607 16.84 -21.74 21.83
N GLY A 608 16.55 -21.08 20.69
CA GLY A 608 17.55 -20.25 20.00
C GLY A 608 18.22 -20.78 18.73
N GLU A 609 17.68 -21.78 18.04
CA GLU A 609 18.02 -21.97 16.62
C GLU A 609 17.33 -20.91 15.74
N GLU A 610 18.02 -20.41 14.70
CA GLU A 610 17.44 -19.49 13.71
C GLU A 610 16.35 -20.23 12.91
N VAL A 611 15.15 -20.36 13.49
CA VAL A 611 13.95 -20.81 12.78
C VAL A 611 13.80 -19.92 11.54
N GLY A 612 13.78 -20.56 10.36
CA GLY A 612 13.87 -19.91 9.06
C GLY A 612 13.00 -18.67 8.96
N ARG A 613 13.59 -17.55 8.52
CA ARG A 613 12.89 -16.27 8.46
C ARG A 613 11.75 -16.36 7.45
N VAL A 614 10.50 -16.25 7.92
CA VAL A 614 9.29 -16.27 7.08
C VAL A 614 8.83 -14.85 6.76
N ALA A 615 8.51 -14.59 5.49
CA ALA A 615 7.76 -13.40 5.07
C ALA A 615 6.37 -13.78 4.56
N VAL A 616 5.38 -12.97 4.91
CA VAL A 616 3.99 -13.13 4.49
C VAL A 616 3.55 -11.86 3.77
N CYS A 617 3.09 -12.01 2.53
CA CYS A 617 2.50 -10.96 1.74
C CYS A 617 1.06 -11.35 1.41
N ALA A 618 0.08 -10.56 1.85
CA ALA A 618 -1.33 -10.86 1.62
C ALA A 618 -2.04 -9.71 0.89
N SER A 619 -2.77 -10.03 -0.18
CA SER A 619 -3.47 -9.04 -0.99
C SER A 619 -4.88 -9.48 -1.35
N GLY A 620 -5.87 -8.61 -1.17
CA GLY A 620 -7.26 -8.89 -1.54
C GLY A 620 -8.28 -8.22 -0.62
N PRO A 621 -9.43 -8.86 -0.35
CA PRO A 621 -10.48 -8.27 0.48
C PRO A 621 -10.01 -8.04 1.91
N THR A 622 -10.61 -7.05 2.59
CA THR A 622 -10.25 -6.66 3.96
C THR A 622 -10.27 -7.83 4.95
N THR A 623 -11.14 -8.81 4.74
CA THR A 623 -11.23 -10.02 5.57
C THR A 623 -9.99 -10.91 5.44
N LEU A 624 -9.47 -11.11 4.23
CA LEU A 624 -8.25 -11.89 3.96
C LEU A 624 -7.01 -11.18 4.54
N VAL A 625 -6.89 -9.88 4.30
CA VAL A 625 -5.80 -9.06 4.85
C VAL A 625 -5.80 -9.06 6.38
N ARG A 626 -6.98 -8.93 7.02
CA ARG A 626 -7.12 -9.00 8.47
C ARG A 626 -6.73 -10.37 9.03
N GLU A 627 -7.12 -11.44 8.35
CA GLU A 627 -6.74 -12.79 8.75
C GLU A 627 -5.22 -12.99 8.72
N ALA A 628 -4.54 -12.54 7.67
CA ALA A 628 -3.09 -12.59 7.56
C ALA A 628 -2.40 -11.78 8.68
N ARG A 629 -2.88 -10.56 8.96
CA ARG A 629 -2.39 -9.74 10.08
C ARG A 629 -2.53 -10.45 11.41
N ASN A 630 -3.71 -11.00 11.70
CA ASN A 630 -3.98 -11.67 12.96
C ASN A 630 -3.22 -13.00 13.09
N ALA A 631 -2.97 -13.71 11.98
CA ALA A 631 -2.12 -14.90 11.96
C ALA A 631 -0.68 -14.57 12.36
N VAL A 632 -0.09 -13.55 11.74
CA VAL A 632 1.26 -13.07 12.08
C VAL A 632 1.33 -12.48 13.48
N ALA A 633 0.32 -11.71 13.91
CA ALA A 633 0.25 -11.15 15.25
C ALA A 633 0.33 -12.25 16.33
N ARG A 634 -0.38 -13.38 16.14
CA ARG A 634 -0.32 -14.53 17.06
C ARG A 634 1.08 -15.12 17.18
N LEU A 635 1.76 -15.32 16.05
CA LEU A 635 3.12 -15.86 16.03
C LEU A 635 4.11 -14.88 16.66
N GLY A 636 3.96 -13.58 16.38
CA GLY A 636 4.75 -12.53 17.02
C GLY A 636 4.59 -12.51 18.53
N MET A 637 3.36 -12.65 19.05
CA MET A 637 3.10 -12.76 20.49
C MET A 637 3.73 -14.02 21.12
N SER A 638 3.86 -15.10 20.36
CA SER A 638 4.62 -16.30 20.76
C SER A 638 6.14 -16.11 20.71
N GLY A 639 6.65 -15.03 20.11
CA GLY A 639 8.07 -14.71 19.99
C GLY A 639 8.69 -15.02 18.62
N VAL A 640 7.90 -15.53 17.66
CA VAL A 640 8.37 -15.83 16.31
C VAL A 640 8.29 -14.59 15.44
N TYR A 641 9.42 -14.19 14.85
CA TYR A 641 9.47 -13.06 13.94
C TYR A 641 9.01 -13.46 12.53
N VAL A 642 7.96 -12.81 12.03
CA VAL A 642 7.46 -13.00 10.67
C VAL A 642 7.36 -11.63 9.99
N GLY A 643 7.98 -11.50 8.81
CA GLY A 643 7.80 -10.33 7.95
C GLY A 643 6.37 -10.28 7.45
N LEU A 644 5.74 -9.10 7.47
CA LEU A 644 4.36 -8.95 7.01
C LEU A 644 4.23 -7.71 6.14
N GLN A 645 3.64 -7.89 4.97
CA GLN A 645 3.12 -6.82 4.13
C GLN A 645 1.70 -7.19 3.69
N THR A 646 0.82 -6.20 3.64
CA THR A 646 -0.57 -6.43 3.24
C THR A 646 -1.09 -5.31 2.37
N GLU A 647 -1.79 -5.65 1.31
CA GLU A 647 -2.47 -4.68 0.44
C GLU A 647 -3.97 -4.96 0.40
N VAL A 648 -4.76 -3.90 0.56
CA VAL A 648 -6.22 -4.00 0.52
C VAL A 648 -6.69 -3.63 -0.87
N PHE A 649 -7.27 -4.60 -1.57
CA PHE A 649 -8.04 -4.35 -2.78
C PHE A 649 -9.50 -4.21 -2.37
N SER A 650 -9.90 -2.96 -2.08
CA SER A 650 -11.31 -2.65 -1.87
C SER A 650 -11.98 -2.50 -3.23
N MET A 651 -13.06 -3.26 -3.44
CA MET A 651 -14.08 -2.93 -4.44
C MET A 651 -14.65 -1.53 -4.16
#